data_AF-A0A0S8E9C3-F1
#
_entry.id   AF-A0A0S8E9C3-F1
#
_cell.length_a   1.000
_cell.length_b   1.000
_cell.length_c   1.000
_cell.angle_alpha   90.00
_cell.angle_beta   90.00
_cell.angle_gamma   90.00
#
_symmetry.space_group_name_H-M   'P 1'
#
loop_
_entity.id
_entity.type
_entity.pdbx_description
1 polymer ?
#
loop_
_entity_poly.entity_id
_entity_poly.type
_entity_poly.pdbx_seq_one_letter_code
_entity_poly.pdbx_strand_id
1 'polypeptide(L)'
;MESMMTRQKNNTWPVAAFAAGLLLAAGAARADNLKIENVKVAPRDAKTAAVTFDISWEKSWRHGSFHDAAWVFFKVRPTGETAWQPMRLAADKVVNPTGFGPGEGTPLEFVVPGGDDGFVGMFVRKGTDGADDVVAARGVRAVWDFAANPGIRKDVKVRMQAFGIEMVYVAEGPFYLGTGGTEWNRFYTWTGGSRDIESRHMGVTGWNTQDDGQETPPYRVMGPGAIPTGRQKGKLWAAGLRPEGGGEIPAAFPNGYSAFYCMKCLYISRGLYAGFLNTLSPAQVRERFHIAGQGRWITRSGGSPDYTYSAKEPGAPCPWLSWADCAAWTAWAGLRPMTELEYEKAVRGPQDPQPNDIGLSYWGLAQLSTHRFYERPVSAGSALGRRFAGTHGRGTPELPADWPADVRGAVFRGDPLYSAGYLCTSGRCDVRTVHADRHPQETCWRAARTAPAGDTIAEGTPARFNRSIRHSVARLGRPVRCDGALDEWGEPLATIKAAEDVYPLQNRVFVLYHCKDPWRGPDDISAKVYLGSDGEALYVAAAVTDDRHANTNRGDGVARGDSLQMGLVTSKGVHWNLALALTANGVALHQFEGDGEAVVRAADCAVVRDDKASITRYELRLPLAAIGLKGGEEFGFNAVFFDDDDGHGHRHWIQLAPGLAGGRNVGRYPRFLLAK
;
A
#
# COMPACT_ATOMS: atom_id res chain seq x y z
N MET A 1 -32.57 47.62 51.77
CA MET A 1 -31.83 48.16 50.61
C MET A 1 -31.47 47.01 49.70
N GLU A 2 -32.33 46.52 48.79
CA GLU A 2 -33.23 47.22 47.84
C GLU A 2 -32.48 47.97 46.73
N SER A 3 -32.99 48.08 45.50
CA SER A 3 -34.05 47.33 44.79
C SER A 3 -34.20 47.88 43.36
N MET A 4 -34.18 47.01 42.33
CA MET A 4 -34.81 47.24 41.01
C MET A 4 -34.29 48.53 40.28
N MET A 5 -34.74 49.04 39.12
CA MET A 5 -35.56 48.62 37.94
C MET A 5 -35.02 49.46 36.73
N THR A 6 -35.16 49.18 35.42
CA THR A 6 -35.93 48.20 34.62
C THR A 6 -35.17 47.89 33.29
N ARG A 7 -35.74 47.04 32.42
CA ARG A 7 -35.38 46.87 30.99
C ARG A 7 -35.96 47.97 30.09
N GLN A 8 -35.43 48.13 28.86
CA GLN A 8 -36.12 48.12 27.53
C GLN A 8 -35.12 48.52 26.40
N LYS A 9 -35.19 48.09 25.13
CA LYS A 9 -35.83 46.94 24.43
C LYS A 9 -35.27 46.80 22.99
N ASN A 10 -35.17 45.56 22.47
CA ASN A 10 -35.58 45.02 21.13
C ASN A 10 -35.71 45.97 19.90
N ASN A 11 -35.40 45.64 18.63
CA ASN A 11 -35.14 44.40 17.82
C ASN A 11 -34.13 44.77 16.68
N THR A 12 -33.58 43.93 15.77
CA THR A 12 -34.02 42.72 15.01
C THR A 12 -32.84 41.79 14.62
N TRP A 13 -33.16 40.60 14.09
CA TRP A 13 -32.27 39.59 13.47
C TRP A 13 -32.50 39.54 11.93
N PRO A 14 -31.76 38.77 11.09
CA PRO A 14 -30.68 37.77 11.33
C PRO A 14 -29.31 38.28 10.75
N VAL A 15 -28.27 37.55 10.27
CA VAL A 15 -28.03 36.16 9.79
C VAL A 15 -26.58 35.71 10.11
N ALA A 16 -26.38 34.38 10.25
CA ALA A 16 -25.14 33.58 10.21
C ALA A 16 -23.77 34.24 10.55
N ALA A 17 -23.24 33.92 11.74
CA ALA A 17 -21.79 33.90 11.97
C ALA A 17 -21.20 32.60 11.42
N PHE A 18 -20.25 32.68 10.49
CA PHE A 18 -19.55 31.50 9.96
C PHE A 18 -18.52 30.97 10.97
N ALA A 19 -18.93 29.99 11.77
CA ALA A 19 -17.99 29.17 12.55
C ALA A 19 -17.22 28.25 11.60
N ALA A 20 -16.00 28.64 11.22
CA ALA A 20 -15.12 27.90 10.32
C ALA A 20 -14.52 26.66 11.01
N GLY A 21 -15.36 25.66 11.30
CA GLY A 21 -14.90 24.35 11.71
C GLY A 21 -14.20 23.66 10.54
N LEU A 22 -12.87 23.51 10.60
CA LEU A 22 -12.10 22.70 9.66
C LEU A 22 -12.45 21.22 9.84
N LEU A 23 -13.54 20.81 9.19
CA LEU A 23 -13.76 19.43 8.80
C LEU A 23 -12.72 19.07 7.74
N LEU A 24 -11.55 18.62 8.19
CA LEU A 24 -10.59 17.89 7.37
C LEU A 24 -11.16 16.51 7.01
N ALA A 25 -12.19 16.52 6.17
CA ALA A 25 -12.76 15.37 5.50
C ALA A 25 -11.84 14.92 4.36
N ALA A 26 -10.59 14.59 4.69
CA ALA A 26 -9.78 13.74 3.82
C ALA A 26 -10.56 12.43 3.61
N GLY A 27 -10.74 12.03 2.35
CA GLY A 27 -11.55 10.89 1.94
C GLY A 27 -10.94 9.54 2.30
N ALA A 28 -10.74 9.27 3.59
CA ALA A 28 -10.24 8.01 4.08
C ALA A 28 -11.25 6.89 3.80
N ALA A 29 -10.91 6.02 2.84
CA ALA A 29 -11.70 4.83 2.53
C ALA A 29 -11.96 4.01 3.81
N ARG A 30 -13.24 3.72 4.07
CA ARG A 30 -13.69 2.93 5.23
C ARG A 30 -13.67 1.45 4.84
N ALA A 31 -12.49 0.85 4.79
CA ALA A 31 -12.27 -0.58 4.53
C ALA A 31 -12.66 -1.45 5.75
N ASP A 32 -13.95 -1.39 6.09
CA ASP A 32 -14.66 -2.13 7.15
C ASP A 32 -16.15 -2.29 6.76
N ASN A 33 -16.45 -2.16 5.46
CA ASN A 33 -17.76 -2.36 4.84
C ASN A 33 -17.88 -3.78 4.22
N LEU A 34 -16.84 -4.61 4.36
CA LEU A 34 -16.84 -6.03 4.02
C LEU A 34 -17.90 -6.80 4.82
N LYS A 35 -18.88 -7.36 4.12
CA LYS A 35 -20.00 -8.15 4.66
C LYS A 35 -19.93 -9.58 4.15
N ILE A 36 -20.31 -10.52 5.01
CA ILE A 36 -20.60 -11.91 4.64
C ILE A 36 -21.97 -12.26 5.22
N GLU A 37 -22.91 -12.59 4.34
CA GLU A 37 -24.33 -12.75 4.68
C GLU A 37 -24.90 -14.06 4.12
N ASN A 38 -26.13 -14.40 4.49
CA ASN A 38 -26.91 -15.52 3.93
C ASN A 38 -26.24 -16.91 3.98
N VAL A 39 -25.30 -17.10 4.92
CA VAL A 39 -24.51 -18.32 5.12
C VAL A 39 -25.40 -19.56 5.31
N LYS A 40 -25.25 -20.55 4.42
CA LYS A 40 -25.97 -21.83 4.40
C LYS A 40 -24.97 -22.97 4.28
N VAL A 41 -25.33 -24.14 4.81
CA VAL A 41 -24.54 -25.37 4.72
C VAL A 41 -25.38 -26.48 4.13
N ALA A 42 -24.87 -27.16 3.11
CA ALA A 42 -25.49 -28.32 2.48
C ALA A 42 -24.52 -29.51 2.45
N PRO A 43 -24.94 -30.74 2.79
CA PRO A 43 -24.10 -31.92 2.66
C PRO A 43 -23.64 -32.11 1.20
N ARG A 44 -22.36 -32.41 1.00
CA ARG A 44 -21.78 -32.67 -0.33
C ARG A 44 -21.44 -34.15 -0.53
N ASP A 45 -20.80 -34.78 0.45
CA ASP A 45 -20.47 -36.21 0.40
C ASP A 45 -20.58 -36.90 1.78
N ALA A 46 -19.60 -37.72 2.16
CA ALA A 46 -19.53 -38.43 3.44
C ALA A 46 -18.60 -37.74 4.47
N LYS A 47 -17.75 -36.82 4.03
CA LYS A 47 -16.80 -36.04 4.84
C LYS A 47 -16.88 -34.53 4.62
N THR A 48 -17.38 -34.09 3.46
CA THR A 48 -17.45 -32.66 3.12
C THR A 48 -18.86 -32.10 2.99
N ALA A 49 -18.98 -30.80 3.25
CA ALA A 49 -20.17 -29.99 3.01
C ALA A 49 -19.84 -28.79 2.11
N ALA A 50 -20.81 -28.35 1.31
CA ALA A 50 -20.77 -27.06 0.64
C ALA A 50 -21.24 -25.98 1.61
N VAL A 51 -20.44 -24.93 1.76
CA VAL A 51 -20.82 -23.69 2.46
C VAL A 51 -21.10 -22.65 1.38
N THR A 52 -22.32 -22.12 1.34
CA THR A 52 -22.70 -21.04 0.44
C THR A 52 -23.01 -19.76 1.20
N PHE A 53 -22.57 -18.61 0.70
CA PHE A 53 -22.74 -17.31 1.33
C PHE A 53 -22.75 -16.19 0.28
N ASP A 54 -23.20 -15.01 0.69
CA ASP A 54 -23.09 -13.79 -0.10
C ASP A 54 -21.95 -12.94 0.48
N ILE A 55 -21.19 -12.24 -0.37
CA ILE A 55 -20.06 -11.38 0.04
C ILE A 55 -20.12 -10.05 -0.71
N SER A 56 -19.78 -8.96 -0.02
CA SER A 56 -19.52 -7.67 -0.67
C SER A 56 -18.54 -6.80 0.12
N TRP A 57 -17.76 -5.98 -0.57
CA TRP A 57 -16.92 -4.94 0.02
C TRP A 57 -16.72 -3.77 -0.96
N GLU A 58 -16.19 -2.66 -0.47
CA GLU A 58 -16.05 -1.40 -1.22
C GLU A 58 -14.59 -1.12 -1.61
N LYS A 59 -14.40 -0.37 -2.71
CA LYS A 59 -13.08 0.05 -3.22
C LYS A 59 -12.10 -1.12 -3.32
N SER A 60 -12.43 -2.08 -4.19
CA SER A 60 -11.56 -3.21 -4.55
C SER A 60 -10.77 -2.90 -5.82
N TRP A 61 -9.60 -3.50 -5.98
CA TRP A 61 -8.81 -3.40 -7.20
C TRP A 61 -8.00 -4.67 -7.46
N ARG A 62 -7.78 -4.96 -8.75
CA ARG A 62 -6.80 -5.95 -9.18
C ARG A 62 -6.16 -5.52 -10.49
N HIS A 63 -4.84 -5.62 -10.55
CA HIS A 63 -4.04 -5.49 -11.76
C HIS A 63 -2.87 -6.45 -11.58
N GLY A 64 -3.04 -7.72 -11.99
CA GLY A 64 -2.04 -8.77 -11.77
C GLY A 64 -1.58 -8.89 -10.29
N SER A 65 -0.28 -8.76 -10.05
CA SER A 65 0.33 -8.82 -8.71
C SER A 65 0.15 -7.55 -7.85
N PHE A 66 -0.76 -6.65 -8.24
CA PHE A 66 -1.21 -5.51 -7.47
C PHE A 66 -2.72 -5.60 -7.21
N HIS A 67 -3.13 -6.11 -6.04
CA HIS A 67 -4.55 -6.34 -5.72
C HIS A 67 -4.89 -6.33 -4.23
N ASP A 68 -6.16 -6.05 -3.93
CA ASP A 68 -6.78 -6.33 -2.62
C ASP A 68 -7.55 -7.67 -2.62
N ALA A 69 -7.89 -8.15 -1.42
CA ALA A 69 -8.62 -9.39 -1.21
C ALA A 69 -9.33 -9.41 0.15
N ALA A 70 -10.41 -10.17 0.29
CA ALA A 70 -10.98 -10.51 1.58
C ALA A 70 -10.39 -11.84 2.11
N TRP A 71 -9.74 -11.83 3.27
CA TRP A 71 -9.45 -13.07 4.00
C TRP A 71 -10.71 -13.55 4.70
N VAL A 72 -11.28 -14.65 4.21
CA VAL A 72 -12.56 -15.23 4.63
C VAL A 72 -12.31 -16.51 5.43
N PHE A 73 -12.86 -16.58 6.64
CA PHE A 73 -12.75 -17.73 7.53
C PHE A 73 -14.04 -17.94 8.33
N PHE A 74 -14.21 -19.13 8.89
CA PHE A 74 -15.45 -19.54 9.55
C PHE A 74 -15.19 -20.20 10.90
N LYS A 75 -16.14 -20.04 11.83
CA LYS A 75 -16.21 -20.78 13.10
C LYS A 75 -17.47 -21.63 13.13
N VAL A 76 -17.35 -22.86 13.59
CA VAL A 76 -18.45 -23.84 13.69
C VAL A 76 -18.62 -24.31 15.12
N ARG A 77 -19.87 -24.58 15.51
CA ARG A 77 -20.21 -25.14 16.83
C ARG A 77 -21.34 -26.17 16.71
N PRO A 78 -21.19 -27.40 17.21
CA PRO A 78 -22.28 -28.38 17.23
C PRO A 78 -23.49 -27.88 18.02
N THR A 79 -24.70 -28.28 17.63
CA THR A 79 -25.92 -27.91 18.34
C THR A 79 -26.00 -28.67 19.65
N GLY A 80 -26.03 -27.91 20.76
CA GLY A 80 -25.95 -28.44 22.13
C GLY A 80 -24.58 -28.23 22.79
N GLU A 81 -23.53 -28.03 21.99
CA GLU A 81 -22.18 -27.76 22.49
C GLU A 81 -21.93 -26.28 22.75
N THR A 82 -20.99 -26.00 23.66
CA THR A 82 -20.58 -24.64 24.06
C THR A 82 -19.34 -24.14 23.33
N ALA A 83 -18.39 -25.04 23.01
CA ALA A 83 -17.11 -24.71 22.39
C ALA A 83 -17.23 -24.50 20.87
N TRP A 84 -16.74 -23.36 20.39
CA TRP A 84 -16.54 -23.11 18.96
C TRP A 84 -15.22 -23.71 18.47
N GLN A 85 -15.19 -24.11 17.20
CA GLN A 85 -14.01 -24.64 16.51
C GLN A 85 -13.74 -23.84 15.23
N PRO A 86 -12.48 -23.74 14.76
CA PRO A 86 -12.20 -23.28 13.40
C PRO A 86 -12.75 -24.28 12.39
N MET A 87 -13.38 -23.79 11.32
CA MET A 87 -13.72 -24.61 10.16
C MET A 87 -12.43 -24.98 9.40
N ARG A 88 -12.38 -26.17 8.79
CA ARG A 88 -11.26 -26.61 7.93
C ARG A 88 -11.73 -26.72 6.48
N LEU A 89 -11.15 -25.94 5.59
CA LEU A 89 -11.45 -26.01 4.15
C LEU A 89 -10.90 -27.29 3.53
N ALA A 90 -11.64 -27.87 2.59
CA ALA A 90 -11.17 -28.98 1.75
C ALA A 90 -10.75 -28.44 0.38
N ALA A 91 -9.44 -28.30 0.14
CA ALA A 91 -8.90 -27.82 -1.13
C ALA A 91 -7.80 -28.74 -1.65
N ASP A 92 -7.90 -29.09 -2.94
CA ASP A 92 -7.03 -29.99 -3.70
C ASP A 92 -5.87 -29.26 -4.42
N LYS A 93 -6.00 -27.94 -4.55
CA LYS A 93 -5.02 -27.02 -5.17
C LYS A 93 -5.21 -25.62 -4.58
N VAL A 94 -4.22 -24.75 -4.78
CA VAL A 94 -4.18 -23.42 -4.16
C VAL A 94 -5.20 -22.45 -4.76
N VAL A 95 -5.28 -22.33 -6.10
CA VAL A 95 -6.19 -21.39 -6.78
C VAL A 95 -7.43 -22.12 -7.33
N ASN A 96 -8.61 -21.56 -7.03
CA ASN A 96 -9.94 -22.03 -7.43
C ASN A 96 -10.17 -23.54 -7.22
N PRO A 97 -10.11 -24.05 -5.98
CA PRO A 97 -10.13 -25.49 -5.68
C PRO A 97 -11.44 -26.18 -6.09
N THR A 98 -11.39 -27.51 -6.28
CA THR A 98 -12.47 -28.30 -6.89
C THR A 98 -13.76 -28.31 -6.05
N GLY A 99 -14.73 -27.49 -6.47
CA GLY A 99 -16.04 -27.35 -5.84
C GLY A 99 -16.32 -25.97 -5.28
N PHE A 100 -15.30 -25.11 -5.15
CA PHE A 100 -15.48 -23.69 -4.90
C PHE A 100 -16.17 -23.04 -6.12
N GLY A 101 -16.67 -21.81 -5.97
CA GLY A 101 -17.24 -21.09 -7.10
C GLY A 101 -17.67 -19.65 -6.77
N PRO A 102 -17.61 -18.74 -7.76
CA PRO A 102 -17.86 -17.31 -7.55
C PRO A 102 -19.32 -16.97 -7.29
N GLY A 103 -20.27 -17.87 -7.59
CA GLY A 103 -21.70 -17.57 -7.50
C GLY A 103 -22.15 -16.66 -8.64
N GLU A 104 -23.06 -15.72 -8.34
CA GLU A 104 -23.58 -14.71 -9.26
C GLU A 104 -23.15 -13.30 -8.82
N GLY A 105 -22.71 -12.44 -9.76
CA GLY A 105 -22.27 -11.07 -9.49
C GLY A 105 -20.87 -10.80 -10.04
N THR A 106 -20.06 -10.03 -9.31
CA THR A 106 -18.66 -9.79 -9.66
C THR A 106 -17.89 -11.11 -9.75
N PRO A 107 -17.08 -11.37 -10.81
CA PRO A 107 -16.22 -12.54 -10.88
C PRO A 107 -15.21 -12.57 -9.72
N LEU A 108 -14.98 -13.75 -9.14
CA LEU A 108 -14.09 -13.95 -7.99
C LEU A 108 -13.11 -15.11 -8.19
N GLU A 109 -11.91 -14.97 -7.64
CA GLU A 109 -10.92 -16.03 -7.45
C GLU A 109 -10.76 -16.38 -5.96
N PHE A 110 -10.46 -17.65 -5.70
CA PHE A 110 -10.28 -18.22 -4.36
C PHE A 110 -8.86 -18.76 -4.21
N VAL A 111 -8.09 -18.22 -3.28
CA VAL A 111 -6.71 -18.66 -2.99
C VAL A 111 -6.69 -19.29 -1.58
N VAL A 112 -6.57 -20.62 -1.51
CA VAL A 112 -6.59 -21.37 -0.25
C VAL A 112 -5.16 -21.77 0.14
N PRO A 113 -4.63 -21.31 1.28
CA PRO A 113 -3.35 -21.77 1.79
C PRO A 113 -3.39 -23.26 2.15
N GLY A 114 -2.48 -24.05 1.59
CA GLY A 114 -2.25 -25.44 1.99
C GLY A 114 -1.35 -25.56 3.24
N GLY A 115 -1.01 -26.79 3.61
CA GLY A 115 -0.19 -27.12 4.78
C GLY A 115 -0.99 -27.27 6.09
N ASP A 116 -0.30 -27.64 7.17
CA ASP A 116 -0.92 -27.91 8.48
C ASP A 116 -1.65 -26.70 9.07
N ASP A 117 -1.02 -25.52 8.99
CA ASP A 117 -1.58 -24.21 9.36
C ASP A 117 -2.37 -23.54 8.22
N GLY A 118 -2.46 -24.22 7.07
CA GLY A 118 -3.38 -23.93 5.98
C GLY A 118 -4.84 -24.23 6.34
N PHE A 119 -5.72 -24.08 5.36
CA PHE A 119 -7.15 -24.45 5.40
C PHE A 119 -8.02 -23.80 6.51
N VAL A 120 -7.50 -22.88 7.33
CA VAL A 120 -8.28 -22.12 8.34
C VAL A 120 -9.22 -21.09 7.68
N GLY A 121 -8.85 -20.64 6.48
CA GLY A 121 -9.57 -19.64 5.68
C GLY A 121 -8.98 -19.56 4.27
N MET A 122 -9.47 -18.62 3.48
CA MET A 122 -9.09 -18.39 2.08
C MET A 122 -9.02 -16.90 1.77
N PHE A 123 -8.20 -16.50 0.82
CA PHE A 123 -8.35 -15.18 0.19
C PHE A 123 -9.40 -15.26 -0.91
N VAL A 124 -10.30 -14.28 -0.95
CA VAL A 124 -11.27 -14.06 -2.00
C VAL A 124 -10.91 -12.73 -2.66
N ARG A 125 -10.54 -12.74 -3.94
CA ARG A 125 -10.18 -11.53 -4.70
C ARG A 125 -11.05 -11.39 -5.95
N LYS A 126 -11.12 -10.19 -6.50
CA LYS A 126 -11.72 -9.94 -7.82
C LYS A 126 -11.05 -10.87 -8.87
N GLY A 127 -11.84 -11.49 -9.74
CA GLY A 127 -11.35 -12.43 -10.77
C GLY A 127 -10.96 -11.76 -12.10
N THR A 128 -11.26 -10.47 -12.24
CA THR A 128 -10.92 -9.61 -13.38
C THR A 128 -10.07 -8.44 -12.91
N ASP A 129 -9.34 -7.80 -13.82
CA ASP A 129 -8.59 -6.58 -13.49
C ASP A 129 -9.51 -5.33 -13.45
N GLY A 130 -8.94 -4.18 -13.05
CA GLY A 130 -9.64 -2.91 -12.87
C GLY A 130 -10.09 -2.68 -11.42
N ALA A 131 -10.48 -1.45 -11.10
CA ALA A 131 -11.04 -1.09 -9.80
C ALA A 131 -12.59 -1.11 -9.81
N ASP A 132 -13.20 -1.59 -8.72
CA ASP A 132 -14.65 -1.58 -8.51
C ASP A 132 -14.99 -0.74 -7.27
N ASP A 133 -16.00 0.15 -7.37
CA ASP A 133 -16.53 0.85 -6.21
C ASP A 133 -17.14 -0.11 -5.18
N VAL A 134 -17.79 -1.17 -5.66
CA VAL A 134 -18.36 -2.26 -4.86
C VAL A 134 -18.14 -3.59 -5.57
N VAL A 135 -17.47 -4.53 -4.91
CA VAL A 135 -17.51 -5.95 -5.27
C VAL A 135 -18.70 -6.58 -4.59
N ALA A 136 -19.53 -7.33 -5.31
CA ALA A 136 -20.66 -8.05 -4.74
C ALA A 136 -20.92 -9.37 -5.47
N ALA A 137 -20.96 -10.47 -4.73
CA ALA A 137 -21.28 -11.80 -5.25
C ALA A 137 -22.21 -12.57 -4.31
N ARG A 138 -23.16 -13.32 -4.88
CA ARG A 138 -24.20 -14.08 -4.18
C ARG A 138 -24.05 -15.57 -4.42
N GLY A 139 -24.29 -16.39 -3.40
CA GLY A 139 -24.16 -17.85 -3.49
C GLY A 139 -22.73 -18.33 -3.74
N VAL A 140 -21.72 -17.53 -3.38
CA VAL A 140 -20.30 -17.90 -3.34
C VAL A 140 -20.15 -19.21 -2.58
N ARG A 141 -19.36 -20.15 -3.12
CA ARG A 141 -19.23 -21.50 -2.57
C ARG A 141 -17.82 -21.80 -2.11
N ALA A 142 -17.72 -22.32 -0.89
CA ALA A 142 -16.54 -22.97 -0.34
C ALA A 142 -16.84 -24.42 0.05
N VAL A 143 -15.80 -25.26 0.21
CA VAL A 143 -15.92 -26.66 0.66
C VAL A 143 -15.32 -26.82 2.05
N TRP A 144 -16.10 -27.35 2.98
CA TRP A 144 -15.71 -27.64 4.37
C TRP A 144 -15.47 -29.14 4.55
N ASP A 145 -14.29 -29.54 5.04
CA ASP A 145 -14.09 -30.88 5.63
C ASP A 145 -14.64 -30.87 7.06
N PHE A 146 -15.82 -31.45 7.25
CA PHE A 146 -16.43 -31.56 8.57
C PHE A 146 -15.87 -32.74 9.38
N ALA A 147 -15.23 -33.71 8.73
CA ALA A 147 -14.60 -34.85 9.42
C ALA A 147 -13.28 -34.44 10.11
N ALA A 148 -12.65 -33.36 9.65
CA ALA A 148 -11.52 -32.71 10.31
C ALA A 148 -11.89 -31.94 11.60
N ASN A 149 -13.18 -31.78 11.92
CA ASN A 149 -13.66 -31.10 13.13
C ASN A 149 -14.09 -32.12 14.21
N PRO A 150 -13.39 -32.21 15.37
CA PRO A 150 -13.74 -33.15 16.43
C PRO A 150 -15.21 -33.10 16.86
N GLY A 151 -15.85 -34.26 16.90
CA GLY A 151 -17.26 -34.41 17.27
C GLY A 151 -18.28 -34.14 16.15
N ILE A 152 -17.87 -33.52 15.03
CA ILE A 152 -18.76 -33.24 13.91
C ILE A 152 -18.81 -34.44 12.95
N ARG A 153 -20.02 -34.75 12.46
CA ARG A 153 -20.33 -35.80 11.49
C ARG A 153 -21.48 -35.32 10.59
N LYS A 154 -21.76 -36.01 9.50
CA LYS A 154 -22.74 -35.61 8.48
C LYS A 154 -24.11 -35.17 9.02
N ASP A 155 -24.60 -35.84 10.05
CA ASP A 155 -25.94 -35.63 10.62
C ASP A 155 -25.96 -34.67 11.82
N VAL A 156 -24.79 -34.15 12.23
CA VAL A 156 -24.65 -33.21 13.34
C VAL A 156 -25.02 -31.81 12.89
N LYS A 157 -26.15 -31.29 13.36
CA LYS A 157 -26.55 -29.89 13.13
C LYS A 157 -25.53 -28.94 13.78
N VAL A 158 -25.08 -27.93 13.06
CA VAL A 158 -24.13 -26.92 13.55
C VAL A 158 -24.70 -25.51 13.49
N ARG A 159 -24.18 -24.62 14.34
CA ARG A 159 -24.17 -23.18 14.11
C ARG A 159 -22.85 -22.80 13.44
N MET A 160 -22.90 -21.79 12.57
CA MET A 160 -21.73 -21.26 11.88
C MET A 160 -21.71 -19.73 12.00
N GLN A 161 -20.52 -19.15 12.12
CA GLN A 161 -20.26 -17.72 11.95
C GLN A 161 -19.17 -17.54 10.90
N ALA A 162 -19.37 -16.58 10.00
CA ALA A 162 -18.42 -16.21 8.97
C ALA A 162 -17.75 -14.88 9.33
N PHE A 163 -16.48 -14.74 8.96
CA PHE A 163 -15.67 -13.55 9.21
C PHE A 163 -14.87 -13.22 7.96
N GLY A 164 -14.79 -11.92 7.64
CA GLY A 164 -14.01 -11.37 6.55
C GLY A 164 -13.09 -10.27 7.07
N ILE A 165 -11.87 -10.20 6.56
CA ILE A 165 -10.92 -9.11 6.83
C ILE A 165 -10.40 -8.61 5.48
N GLU A 166 -10.47 -7.30 5.20
CA GLU A 166 -9.87 -6.75 3.99
C GLU A 166 -8.35 -6.76 4.10
N MET A 167 -7.68 -7.29 3.07
CA MET A 167 -6.24 -7.51 2.95
C MET A 167 -5.73 -6.92 1.63
N VAL A 168 -4.43 -6.65 1.57
CA VAL A 168 -3.70 -6.22 0.38
C VAL A 168 -2.54 -7.18 0.15
N TYR A 169 -2.30 -7.52 -1.12
CA TYR A 169 -1.17 -8.34 -1.53
C TYR A 169 0.11 -7.52 -1.65
N VAL A 170 1.21 -8.02 -1.07
CA VAL A 170 2.56 -7.46 -1.15
C VAL A 170 3.44 -8.49 -1.87
N ALA A 171 3.84 -8.19 -3.11
CA ALA A 171 4.53 -9.14 -3.97
C ALA A 171 5.95 -9.50 -3.50
N GLU A 172 6.48 -10.65 -3.92
CA GLU A 172 7.88 -11.02 -3.66
C GLU A 172 8.84 -10.03 -4.35
N GLY A 173 10.00 -9.77 -3.72
CA GLY A 173 11.06 -8.96 -4.32
C GLY A 173 11.87 -8.11 -3.34
N PRO A 174 12.98 -7.53 -3.81
CA PRO A 174 13.91 -6.73 -3.01
C PRO A 174 13.34 -5.35 -2.66
N PHE A 175 13.73 -4.82 -1.50
CA PHE A 175 13.28 -3.53 -0.99
C PHE A 175 14.32 -2.90 -0.06
N TYR A 176 14.05 -1.66 0.40
CA TYR A 176 14.94 -0.91 1.29
C TYR A 176 14.39 -0.75 2.71
N LEU A 177 15.28 -0.93 3.69
CA LEU A 177 15.12 -0.62 5.10
C LEU A 177 15.89 0.67 5.43
N GLY A 178 15.24 1.63 6.07
CA GLY A 178 15.81 2.96 6.28
C GLY A 178 15.85 3.82 5.01
N THR A 179 16.22 5.09 5.17
CA THR A 179 16.08 6.11 4.12
C THR A 179 17.32 6.95 3.83
N GLY A 180 18.33 6.93 4.71
CA GLY A 180 19.39 7.95 4.72
C GLY A 180 19.00 9.27 5.40
N GLY A 181 17.78 9.37 5.95
CA GLY A 181 17.27 10.54 6.66
C GLY A 181 17.69 10.62 8.12
N THR A 182 16.80 11.20 8.93
CA THR A 182 17.01 11.57 10.34
C THR A 182 15.95 11.00 11.28
N GLU A 183 15.18 10.02 10.82
CA GLU A 183 14.12 9.36 11.58
C GLU A 183 14.67 8.65 12.82
N TRP A 184 13.87 8.64 13.91
CA TRP A 184 14.33 8.09 15.17
C TRP A 184 14.56 6.57 15.10
N ASN A 185 15.72 6.11 15.58
CA ASN A 185 16.05 4.70 15.74
C ASN A 185 16.00 3.85 14.45
N ARG A 186 16.03 4.50 13.27
CA ARG A 186 15.96 3.90 11.92
C ARG A 186 17.01 2.83 11.63
N PHE A 187 16.68 1.92 10.71
CA PHE A 187 17.64 0.99 10.10
C PHE A 187 18.62 1.71 9.16
N TYR A 188 19.83 1.16 8.98
CA TYR A 188 20.79 1.60 7.96
C TYR A 188 21.89 0.55 7.67
N THR A 189 22.61 0.73 6.57
CA THR A 189 23.83 -0.02 6.23
C THR A 189 25.05 0.58 6.93
N TRP A 190 25.76 -0.22 7.73
CA TRP A 190 27.00 0.25 8.38
C TRP A 190 28.10 0.55 7.35
N THR A 191 28.77 1.70 7.49
CA THR A 191 29.86 2.17 6.60
C THR A 191 31.20 2.26 7.35
N GLY A 192 32.26 2.65 6.65
CA GLY A 192 33.56 2.92 7.29
C GLY A 192 33.58 4.14 8.21
N GLY A 193 32.61 5.06 8.07
CA GLY A 193 32.45 6.25 8.91
C GLY A 193 31.29 6.15 9.91
N SER A 194 30.62 5.00 10.01
CA SER A 194 29.51 4.81 10.95
C SER A 194 30.02 4.74 12.40
N ARG A 195 29.26 5.37 13.30
CA ARG A 195 29.35 5.23 14.75
C ARG A 195 28.02 4.72 15.29
N ASP A 196 28.00 4.32 16.55
CA ASP A 196 26.75 3.96 17.23
C ASP A 196 25.91 5.24 17.48
N ILE A 197 24.70 5.28 16.93
CA ILE A 197 23.71 6.35 17.14
C ILE A 197 22.81 5.99 18.32
N GLU A 198 22.72 6.88 19.32
CA GLU A 198 21.99 6.64 20.57
C GLU A 198 20.48 6.46 20.36
N SER A 199 19.81 5.89 21.38
CA SER A 199 18.38 5.59 21.31
C SER A 199 17.57 6.84 21.65
N ARG A 200 16.78 7.31 20.68
CA ARG A 200 15.91 8.48 20.80
C ARG A 200 14.57 8.08 21.40
N HIS A 201 14.05 8.91 22.30
CA HIS A 201 12.85 8.58 23.09
C HIS A 201 11.96 9.80 23.31
N MET A 202 10.63 9.57 23.30
CA MET A 202 9.64 10.54 23.77
C MET A 202 9.97 11.03 25.19
N GLY A 203 9.87 12.35 25.41
CA GLY A 203 10.07 12.97 26.72
C GLY A 203 11.50 13.44 27.04
N VAL A 204 12.50 13.14 26.19
CA VAL A 204 13.83 13.75 26.32
C VAL A 204 13.75 15.22 25.87
N THR A 205 14.17 16.15 26.72
CA THR A 205 14.04 17.60 26.49
C THR A 205 15.05 18.12 25.46
N GLY A 206 14.80 17.87 24.17
CA GLY A 206 15.70 18.20 23.07
C GLY A 206 15.05 18.09 21.69
N TRP A 207 14.00 18.87 21.43
CA TRP A 207 13.22 18.85 20.17
C TRP A 207 14.01 19.26 18.90
N ASN A 208 15.27 19.69 19.02
CA ASN A 208 15.94 20.56 18.03
C ASN A 208 17.12 19.95 17.23
N THR A 209 17.53 18.71 17.47
CA THR A 209 18.57 18.05 16.64
C THR A 209 18.04 16.76 16.02
N GLN A 210 17.45 16.87 14.84
CA GLN A 210 17.12 15.68 14.02
C GLN A 210 18.39 15.02 13.48
N ASP A 211 19.36 15.80 13.02
CA ASP A 211 20.61 15.27 12.47
C ASP A 211 21.47 14.57 13.54
N ASP A 212 22.00 13.40 13.19
CA ASP A 212 22.97 12.63 13.97
C ASP A 212 24.43 12.99 13.60
N GLY A 213 24.63 13.84 12.60
CA GLY A 213 25.93 14.20 12.04
C GLY A 213 26.61 13.01 11.33
N GLN A 214 25.82 12.08 10.80
CA GLN A 214 26.32 10.83 10.20
C GLN A 214 25.40 10.35 9.08
N GLU A 215 26.01 9.99 7.94
CA GLU A 215 25.32 9.25 6.88
C GLU A 215 24.76 7.91 7.43
N THR A 216 23.50 7.63 7.07
CA THR A 216 22.79 6.40 7.47
C THR A 216 22.18 5.70 6.25
N PRO A 217 22.99 5.35 5.24
CA PRO A 217 22.50 4.90 3.94
C PRO A 217 21.58 3.67 4.08
N PRO A 218 20.48 3.58 3.31
CA PRO A 218 19.54 2.46 3.37
C PRO A 218 20.21 1.09 3.28
N TYR A 219 19.59 0.07 3.89
CA TYR A 219 19.95 -1.33 3.70
C TYR A 219 19.01 -2.00 2.72
N ARG A 220 19.55 -2.69 1.70
CA ARG A 220 18.75 -3.36 0.66
C ARG A 220 18.60 -4.84 0.98
N VAL A 221 17.37 -5.30 1.21
CA VAL A 221 17.06 -6.73 1.35
C VAL A 221 17.01 -7.35 -0.05
N MET A 222 17.82 -8.38 -0.27
CA MET A 222 18.07 -8.96 -1.61
C MET A 222 17.55 -10.39 -1.80
N GLY A 223 17.05 -11.05 -0.75
CA GLY A 223 16.53 -12.41 -0.79
C GLY A 223 15.87 -12.81 0.54
N PRO A 224 15.23 -13.99 0.62
CA PRO A 224 14.52 -14.46 1.82
C PRO A 224 15.45 -15.06 2.89
N GLY A 225 16.77 -15.03 2.68
CA GLY A 225 17.76 -15.55 3.62
C GLY A 225 17.97 -14.67 4.87
N ALA A 226 18.86 -15.14 5.74
CA ALA A 226 19.29 -14.40 6.92
C ALA A 226 19.96 -13.07 6.54
N ILE A 227 19.75 -12.03 7.35
CA ILE A 227 20.33 -10.70 7.14
C ILE A 227 21.46 -10.49 8.16
N PRO A 228 22.74 -10.43 7.74
CA PRO A 228 23.86 -10.23 8.66
C PRO A 228 23.83 -8.84 9.31
N THR A 229 23.99 -8.79 10.63
CA THR A 229 23.92 -7.55 11.42
C THR A 229 25.25 -7.21 12.10
N GLY A 230 25.48 -5.92 12.35
CA GLY A 230 26.59 -5.45 13.18
C GLY A 230 27.47 -4.37 12.55
N ARG A 231 28.51 -4.01 13.28
CA ARG A 231 29.41 -2.88 13.00
C ARG A 231 30.49 -3.21 11.97
N GLN A 232 30.07 -3.69 10.80
CA GLN A 232 30.95 -4.13 9.72
C GLN A 232 30.41 -3.59 8.38
N LYS A 233 31.29 -3.09 7.50
CA LYS A 233 30.90 -2.43 6.24
C LYS A 233 29.95 -3.32 5.42
N GLY A 234 28.75 -2.81 5.11
CA GLY A 234 27.75 -3.52 4.32
C GLY A 234 26.78 -4.42 5.11
N LYS A 235 26.89 -4.49 6.45
CA LYS A 235 25.89 -5.17 7.30
C LYS A 235 24.76 -4.23 7.72
N LEU A 236 23.62 -4.81 8.08
CA LEU A 236 22.48 -4.08 8.64
C LEU A 236 22.78 -3.65 10.09
N TRP A 237 22.44 -2.40 10.40
CA TRP A 237 22.44 -1.86 11.76
C TRP A 237 21.23 -0.93 11.98
N ALA A 238 21.12 -0.36 13.17
CA ALA A 238 20.08 0.62 13.48
C ALA A 238 20.58 1.68 14.47
N ALA A 239 19.97 2.86 14.43
CA ALA A 239 20.03 3.79 15.54
C ALA A 239 19.23 3.21 16.73
N GLY A 240 19.68 3.42 17.96
CA GLY A 240 18.98 2.98 19.18
C GLY A 240 18.68 1.49 19.31
N LEU A 241 17.52 1.07 18.79
CA LEU A 241 16.90 -0.25 18.96
C LEU A 241 17.54 -1.31 18.04
N ARG A 242 18.78 -1.66 18.35
CA ARG A 242 19.68 -2.45 17.49
C ARG A 242 19.43 -3.96 17.56
N PRO A 243 19.68 -4.70 16.46
CA PRO A 243 19.91 -6.14 16.50
C PRO A 243 21.27 -6.46 17.16
N GLU A 244 21.64 -7.74 17.20
CA GLU A 244 22.88 -8.19 17.82
C GLU A 244 24.12 -7.86 16.98
N GLY A 245 25.18 -7.40 17.66
CA GLY A 245 26.41 -6.94 17.01
C GLY A 245 27.28 -8.09 16.54
N GLY A 246 27.27 -8.37 15.23
CA GLY A 246 28.03 -9.45 14.61
C GLY A 246 27.20 -10.70 14.29
N GLY A 247 25.98 -10.79 14.80
CA GLY A 247 25.02 -11.85 14.50
C GLY A 247 24.21 -11.59 13.21
N GLU A 248 22.95 -12.00 13.23
CA GLU A 248 22.02 -11.87 12.11
C GLU A 248 20.56 -11.71 12.56
N ILE A 249 19.70 -11.36 11.60
CA ILE A 249 18.27 -11.65 11.64
C ILE A 249 18.10 -13.02 10.94
N PRO A 250 17.65 -14.08 11.63
CA PRO A 250 17.60 -15.43 11.06
C PRO A 250 16.68 -15.54 9.84
N ALA A 251 16.98 -16.46 8.92
CA ALA A 251 16.17 -16.72 7.73
C ALA A 251 14.71 -17.17 8.03
N ALA A 252 14.45 -17.69 9.23
CA ALA A 252 13.10 -18.04 9.68
C ALA A 252 12.25 -16.81 10.05
N PHE A 253 12.87 -15.68 10.39
CA PHE A 253 12.14 -14.44 10.70
C PHE A 253 11.64 -13.82 9.38
N PRO A 254 10.32 -13.53 9.23
CA PRO A 254 9.80 -12.99 7.97
C PRO A 254 10.44 -11.65 7.61
N ASN A 255 11.42 -11.72 6.71
CA ASN A 255 12.32 -10.60 6.41
C ASN A 255 11.73 -9.59 5.40
N GLY A 256 10.49 -9.80 4.98
CA GLY A 256 9.77 -9.02 3.99
C GLY A 256 10.04 -9.39 2.53
N TYR A 257 11.11 -10.12 2.20
CA TYR A 257 11.44 -10.40 0.80
C TYR A 257 10.36 -11.21 0.09
N SER A 258 9.92 -12.32 0.67
CA SER A 258 8.88 -13.16 0.10
C SER A 258 7.48 -12.55 0.21
N ALA A 259 6.59 -13.02 -0.64
CA ALA A 259 5.22 -12.51 -0.77
C ALA A 259 4.36 -12.74 0.49
N PHE A 260 3.51 -11.77 0.81
CA PHE A 260 2.52 -11.88 1.89
C PHE A 260 1.28 -11.02 1.62
N TYR A 261 0.17 -11.39 2.24
CA TYR A 261 -0.98 -10.53 2.41
C TYR A 261 -0.90 -9.85 3.79
N CYS A 262 -1.29 -8.58 3.91
CA CYS A 262 -1.51 -7.93 5.20
C CYS A 262 -2.80 -7.11 5.22
N MET A 263 -3.35 -6.85 6.40
CA MET A 263 -4.63 -6.13 6.53
C MET A 263 -4.58 -4.76 5.84
N LYS A 264 -5.63 -4.43 5.07
CA LYS A 264 -5.77 -3.18 4.29
C LYS A 264 -5.80 -1.95 5.21
N CYS A 265 -6.52 -2.04 6.32
CA CYS A 265 -6.51 -1.10 7.45
C CYS A 265 -5.61 -1.57 8.60
N LEU A 266 -5.13 -0.62 9.40
CA LEU A 266 -4.25 -0.85 10.55
C LEU A 266 -4.96 -1.15 11.88
N TYR A 267 -6.23 -1.54 11.90
CA TYR A 267 -6.94 -1.78 13.15
C TYR A 267 -7.84 -3.02 13.10
N ILE A 268 -8.03 -3.62 14.28
CA ILE A 268 -9.09 -4.59 14.52
C ILE A 268 -10.39 -3.80 14.78
N SER A 269 -11.44 -4.08 14.02
CA SER A 269 -12.71 -3.36 14.17
C SER A 269 -13.51 -3.84 15.38
N ARG A 270 -14.41 -2.99 15.88
CA ARG A 270 -15.28 -3.33 17.01
C ARG A 270 -16.23 -4.47 16.65
N GLY A 271 -16.66 -4.56 15.38
CA GLY A 271 -17.41 -5.69 14.85
C GLY A 271 -16.61 -6.99 14.90
N LEU A 272 -15.38 -6.98 14.36
CA LEU A 272 -14.48 -8.14 14.37
C LEU A 272 -14.07 -8.58 15.78
N TYR A 273 -13.86 -7.64 16.71
CA TYR A 273 -13.54 -7.98 18.10
C TYR A 273 -14.75 -8.49 18.88
N ALA A 274 -15.95 -7.95 18.66
CA ALA A 274 -17.18 -8.51 19.23
C ALA A 274 -17.46 -9.92 18.68
N GLY A 275 -17.22 -10.15 17.38
CA GLY A 275 -17.27 -11.47 16.74
C GLY A 275 -16.32 -12.47 17.39
N PHE A 276 -15.06 -12.09 17.59
CA PHE A 276 -14.07 -12.86 18.35
C PHE A 276 -14.58 -13.25 19.75
N LEU A 277 -15.01 -12.28 20.55
CA LEU A 277 -15.53 -12.51 21.91
C LEU A 277 -16.72 -13.48 21.96
N ASN A 278 -17.63 -13.44 20.97
CA ASN A 278 -18.76 -14.37 20.85
C ASN A 278 -18.36 -15.84 20.58
N THR A 279 -17.10 -16.08 20.21
CA THR A 279 -16.57 -17.43 19.90
C THR A 279 -15.60 -17.98 20.95
N LEU A 280 -15.27 -17.19 21.97
CA LEU A 280 -14.38 -17.59 23.06
C LEU A 280 -15.12 -18.34 24.19
N SER A 281 -14.37 -19.14 24.96
CA SER A 281 -14.87 -19.67 26.23
C SER A 281 -15.02 -18.56 27.29
N PRO A 282 -15.90 -18.74 28.30
CA PRO A 282 -16.03 -17.77 29.39
C PRO A 282 -14.74 -17.50 30.19
N ALA A 283 -13.72 -18.36 30.09
CA ALA A 283 -12.40 -18.11 30.65
C ALA A 283 -11.59 -17.12 29.79
N GLN A 284 -11.39 -17.44 28.50
CA GLN A 284 -10.68 -16.59 27.54
C GLN A 284 -11.33 -15.19 27.41
N VAL A 285 -12.67 -15.09 27.57
CA VAL A 285 -13.40 -13.81 27.61
C VAL A 285 -12.98 -12.92 28.79
N ARG A 286 -12.78 -13.50 29.99
CA ARG A 286 -12.43 -12.71 31.21
C ARG A 286 -11.06 -12.05 31.11
N GLU A 287 -10.13 -12.62 30.35
CA GLU A 287 -8.81 -12.05 30.08
C GLU A 287 -8.88 -10.83 29.13
N ARG A 288 -9.88 -10.80 28.24
CA ARG A 288 -9.85 -10.06 26.96
C ARG A 288 -10.95 -9.00 26.82
N PHE A 289 -12.02 -9.06 27.61
CA PHE A 289 -13.07 -8.05 27.62
C PHE A 289 -13.10 -7.28 28.94
N HIS A 290 -12.77 -5.99 28.89
CA HIS A 290 -12.72 -5.11 30.03
C HIS A 290 -13.87 -4.11 29.96
N ILE A 291 -14.84 -4.21 30.88
CA ILE A 291 -16.08 -3.43 30.84
C ILE A 291 -15.83 -1.90 30.94
N ALA A 292 -14.77 -1.49 31.66
CA ALA A 292 -14.33 -0.09 31.73
C ALA A 292 -13.52 0.37 30.50
N GLY A 293 -13.02 -0.58 29.69
CA GLY A 293 -12.27 -0.36 28.46
C GLY A 293 -13.16 -0.52 27.22
N GLN A 294 -13.12 -1.69 26.58
CA GLN A 294 -13.90 -1.96 25.36
C GLN A 294 -15.42 -1.85 25.60
N GLY A 295 -15.90 -2.05 26.83
CA GLY A 295 -17.32 -1.99 27.18
C GLY A 295 -18.03 -0.66 26.91
N ARG A 296 -17.29 0.43 26.67
CA ARG A 296 -17.84 1.72 26.19
C ARG A 296 -18.31 1.68 24.73
N TRP A 297 -17.83 0.73 23.93
CA TRP A 297 -18.12 0.62 22.49
C TRP A 297 -18.66 -0.76 22.07
N ILE A 298 -18.40 -1.80 22.86
CA ILE A 298 -18.92 -3.15 22.68
C ILE A 298 -19.87 -3.47 23.84
N THR A 299 -21.16 -3.54 23.54
CA THR A 299 -22.21 -3.91 24.48
C THR A 299 -22.15 -5.40 24.78
N ARG A 300 -22.18 -5.76 26.07
CA ARG A 300 -22.38 -7.13 26.54
C ARG A 300 -23.82 -7.30 27.03
N SER A 301 -24.54 -8.25 26.46
CA SER A 301 -25.91 -8.63 26.84
C SER A 301 -25.99 -10.12 27.23
N GLY A 302 -27.13 -10.56 27.76
CA GLY A 302 -27.30 -11.92 28.32
C GLY A 302 -26.82 -12.04 29.76
N GLY A 303 -26.71 -13.28 30.24
CA GLY A 303 -26.29 -13.63 31.61
C GLY A 303 -25.09 -14.58 31.59
N SER A 304 -24.47 -14.80 32.75
CA SER A 304 -23.35 -15.76 32.86
C SER A 304 -23.87 -17.20 32.76
N PRO A 305 -23.23 -18.10 31.98
CA PRO A 305 -22.02 -17.90 31.18
C PRO A 305 -22.27 -17.33 29.76
N ASP A 306 -23.50 -17.48 29.24
CA ASP A 306 -23.90 -17.20 27.86
C ASP A 306 -24.10 -15.70 27.53
N TYR A 307 -23.03 -14.92 27.66
CA TYR A 307 -23.00 -13.53 27.22
C TYR A 307 -22.91 -13.41 25.69
N THR A 308 -23.57 -12.39 25.14
CA THR A 308 -23.46 -11.97 23.73
C THR A 308 -22.84 -10.59 23.64
N TYR A 309 -21.98 -10.39 22.65
CA TYR A 309 -21.23 -9.15 22.40
C TYR A 309 -21.64 -8.51 21.07
N SER A 310 -21.89 -7.21 21.07
CA SER A 310 -22.26 -6.45 19.86
C SER A 310 -21.67 -5.04 19.88
N ALA A 311 -21.44 -4.46 18.70
CA ALA A 311 -20.89 -3.10 18.55
C ALA A 311 -21.92 -2.19 17.87
N LYS A 312 -22.13 -0.99 18.43
CA LYS A 312 -23.04 0.02 17.83
C LYS A 312 -22.48 0.62 16.54
N GLU A 313 -21.16 0.75 16.48
CA GLU A 313 -20.40 1.22 15.32
C GLU A 313 -19.42 0.07 14.98
N PRO A 314 -19.85 -0.97 14.26
CA PRO A 314 -19.02 -2.16 14.05
C PRO A 314 -17.78 -1.85 13.22
N GLY A 315 -17.95 -1.06 12.14
CA GLY A 315 -16.91 -0.66 11.20
C GLY A 315 -15.99 0.47 11.68
N ALA A 316 -15.61 0.46 12.96
CA ALA A 316 -14.77 1.48 13.58
C ALA A 316 -13.67 0.84 14.45
N PRO A 317 -12.51 1.49 14.65
CA PRO A 317 -11.40 0.95 15.42
C PRO A 317 -11.79 0.52 16.83
N CYS A 318 -11.35 -0.66 17.26
CA CYS A 318 -11.49 -1.13 18.65
C CYS A 318 -10.30 -0.64 19.50
N PRO A 319 -10.51 0.28 20.47
CA PRO A 319 -9.45 0.74 21.37
C PRO A 319 -9.21 -0.26 22.52
N TRP A 320 -8.32 0.07 23.46
CA TRP A 320 -8.03 -0.73 24.66
C TRP A 320 -7.45 -2.14 24.42
N LEU A 321 -6.99 -2.45 23.21
CA LEU A 321 -6.40 -3.74 22.85
C LEU A 321 -4.90 -3.79 23.19
N SER A 322 -4.52 -4.70 24.09
CA SER A 322 -3.13 -5.01 24.42
C SER A 322 -2.46 -5.81 23.31
N TRP A 323 -1.13 -6.02 23.40
CA TRP A 323 -0.43 -6.98 22.56
C TRP A 323 -1.08 -8.38 22.62
N ALA A 324 -1.40 -8.85 23.82
CA ALA A 324 -1.94 -10.19 24.05
C ALA A 324 -3.36 -10.37 23.49
N ASP A 325 -4.18 -9.32 23.39
CA ASP A 325 -5.46 -9.38 22.69
C ASP A 325 -5.27 -9.47 21.18
N CYS A 326 -4.44 -8.59 20.62
CA CYS A 326 -4.23 -8.51 19.18
C CYS A 326 -3.57 -9.78 18.64
N ALA A 327 -2.59 -10.33 19.37
CA ALA A 327 -1.98 -11.62 19.06
C ALA A 327 -3.02 -12.76 19.09
N ALA A 328 -3.83 -12.87 20.15
CA ALA A 328 -4.84 -13.94 20.23
C ALA A 328 -5.96 -13.81 19.18
N TRP A 329 -6.39 -12.58 18.88
CA TRP A 329 -7.31 -12.32 17.77
C TRP A 329 -6.71 -12.71 16.42
N THR A 330 -5.41 -12.42 16.21
CA THR A 330 -4.67 -12.78 14.99
C THR A 330 -4.53 -14.30 14.86
N ALA A 331 -4.22 -15.00 15.97
CA ALA A 331 -4.16 -16.46 16.01
C ALA A 331 -5.53 -17.09 15.69
N TRP A 332 -6.59 -16.52 16.26
CA TRP A 332 -7.98 -16.90 16.02
C TRP A 332 -8.44 -16.63 14.58
N ALA A 333 -7.96 -15.54 13.95
CA ALA A 333 -8.25 -15.24 12.55
C ALA A 333 -7.54 -16.18 11.56
N GLY A 334 -6.55 -16.96 12.01
CA GLY A 334 -5.71 -17.77 11.12
C GLY A 334 -4.61 -16.97 10.42
N LEU A 335 -4.24 -15.82 10.98
CA LEU A 335 -3.22 -14.90 10.49
C LEU A 335 -1.97 -14.97 11.41
N ARG A 336 -0.99 -14.09 11.20
CA ARG A 336 0.19 -13.89 12.05
C ARG A 336 0.48 -12.40 12.27
N PRO A 337 1.27 -12.01 13.28
CA PRO A 337 1.82 -10.67 13.36
C PRO A 337 2.64 -10.32 12.11
N MET A 338 2.60 -9.05 11.71
CA MET A 338 3.51 -8.51 10.68
C MET A 338 4.86 -8.15 11.34
N THR A 339 5.98 -8.34 10.63
CA THR A 339 7.30 -7.89 11.12
C THR A 339 7.57 -6.44 10.77
N GLU A 340 8.54 -5.82 11.44
CA GLU A 340 8.91 -4.44 11.14
C GLU A 340 9.66 -4.25 9.83
N LEU A 341 10.09 -5.36 9.20
CA LEU A 341 10.71 -5.37 7.88
C LEU A 341 9.62 -5.48 6.81
N GLU A 342 8.62 -6.34 7.05
CA GLU A 342 7.37 -6.40 6.28
C GLU A 342 6.66 -5.04 6.28
N TYR A 343 6.61 -4.32 7.42
CA TYR A 343 6.07 -2.96 7.49
C TYR A 343 6.72 -2.03 6.46
N GLU A 344 8.04 -1.91 6.43
CA GLU A 344 8.71 -0.99 5.50
C GLU A 344 8.54 -1.40 4.04
N LYS A 345 8.48 -2.70 3.72
CA LYS A 345 8.12 -3.14 2.36
C LYS A 345 6.66 -2.86 2.02
N ALA A 346 5.74 -3.05 2.96
CA ALA A 346 4.31 -2.84 2.74
C ALA A 346 3.96 -1.35 2.61
N VAL A 347 4.82 -0.43 3.09
CA VAL A 347 4.78 0.98 2.71
C VAL A 347 5.52 1.24 1.39
N ARG A 348 6.83 0.95 1.31
CA ARG A 348 7.72 1.46 0.26
C ARG A 348 7.75 0.63 -1.03
N GLY A 349 7.40 -0.65 -0.96
CA GLY A 349 7.54 -1.60 -2.08
C GLY A 349 8.98 -1.64 -2.62
N PRO A 350 9.17 -1.77 -3.95
CA PRO A 350 10.49 -1.79 -4.58
C PRO A 350 11.13 -0.40 -4.76
N GLN A 351 10.54 0.68 -4.21
CA GLN A 351 11.03 2.04 -4.45
C GLN A 351 12.33 2.34 -3.72
N ASP A 352 13.17 3.16 -4.36
CA ASP A 352 14.27 3.85 -3.68
C ASP A 352 13.67 4.77 -2.59
N PRO A 353 14.13 4.65 -1.33
CA PRO A 353 13.62 5.47 -0.23
C PRO A 353 14.02 6.93 -0.41
N GLN A 354 13.41 7.80 0.38
CA GLN A 354 13.77 9.22 0.44
C GLN A 354 13.98 9.61 1.90
N PRO A 355 14.99 10.43 2.23
CA PRO A 355 15.20 10.93 3.59
C PRO A 355 13.90 11.46 4.21
N ASN A 356 13.47 10.87 5.32
CA ASN A 356 12.22 11.19 6.00
C ASN A 356 10.96 10.96 5.13
N ASP A 357 10.87 9.79 4.47
CA ASP A 357 9.73 9.46 3.59
C ASP A 357 8.42 9.21 4.35
N ILE A 358 7.37 9.93 3.95
CA ILE A 358 6.03 9.89 4.55
C ILE A 358 4.96 9.49 3.54
N GLY A 359 3.95 8.76 4.03
CA GLY A 359 2.67 8.57 3.37
C GLY A 359 2.65 7.48 2.29
N LEU A 360 1.41 7.01 2.04
CA LEU A 360 0.96 6.11 0.96
C LEU A 360 1.78 4.84 0.71
N SER A 361 1.14 3.69 0.92
CA SER A 361 1.68 2.41 0.49
C SER A 361 1.75 2.28 -1.03
N TYR A 362 2.90 1.82 -1.52
CA TYR A 362 3.10 1.33 -2.89
C TYR A 362 2.04 0.28 -3.30
N TRP A 363 1.56 -0.51 -2.35
CA TRP A 363 0.63 -1.63 -2.53
C TRP A 363 -0.84 -1.27 -2.31
N GLY A 364 -1.14 -0.05 -1.83
CA GLY A 364 -2.52 0.39 -1.55
C GLY A 364 -3.01 0.16 -0.12
N LEU A 365 -2.13 -0.08 0.87
CA LEU A 365 -2.53 -0.03 2.28
C LEU A 365 -3.09 1.34 2.68
N ALA A 366 -4.22 1.31 3.38
CA ALA A 366 -4.87 2.50 3.91
C ALA A 366 -4.26 2.95 5.26
N GLN A 367 -4.47 4.24 5.55
CA GLN A 367 -4.31 4.85 6.88
C GLN A 367 -2.93 4.64 7.54
N LEU A 368 -1.86 4.75 6.75
CA LEU A 368 -0.48 4.76 7.24
C LEU A 368 -0.10 6.14 7.79
N SER A 369 0.73 6.15 8.84
CA SER A 369 1.35 7.35 9.47
C SER A 369 0.43 8.57 9.58
N THR A 370 -0.78 8.37 10.11
CA THR A 370 -1.88 9.36 10.13
C THR A 370 -1.72 10.51 11.12
N HIS A 371 -0.51 10.72 11.65
CA HIS A 371 -0.23 11.60 12.80
C HIS A 371 -1.14 11.32 14.00
N ARG A 372 -1.53 10.06 14.23
CA ARG A 372 -2.58 9.68 15.20
C ARG A 372 -2.47 8.25 15.73
N PHE A 373 -2.33 7.28 14.83
CA PHE A 373 -2.23 5.86 15.16
C PHE A 373 -0.76 5.40 15.22
N TYR A 374 -0.49 4.30 15.94
CA TYR A 374 0.78 3.57 15.83
C TYR A 374 0.55 2.05 15.69
N GLU A 375 1.25 1.44 14.75
CA GLU A 375 1.27 0.00 14.53
C GLU A 375 2.31 -0.68 15.44
N ARG A 376 2.07 -1.97 15.72
CA ARG A 376 2.89 -2.80 16.64
C ARG A 376 3.43 -4.06 15.93
N PRO A 377 4.32 -3.94 14.95
CA PRO A 377 4.95 -5.11 14.33
C PRO A 377 5.98 -5.79 15.24
N VAL A 378 6.30 -7.05 14.93
CA VAL A 378 7.38 -7.81 15.60
C VAL A 378 8.74 -7.19 15.25
N SER A 379 9.58 -6.95 16.25
CA SER A 379 10.87 -6.28 16.07
C SER A 379 12.00 -7.24 15.67
N ALA A 380 12.77 -6.84 14.68
CA ALA A 380 14.06 -7.46 14.36
C ALA A 380 15.19 -6.97 15.32
N GLY A 381 15.00 -5.82 15.97
CA GLY A 381 15.90 -5.34 17.04
C GLY A 381 15.79 -6.18 18.32
N SER A 382 14.57 -6.57 18.71
CA SER A 382 14.36 -7.40 19.91
C SER A 382 14.88 -8.83 19.74
N ALA A 383 15.64 -9.32 20.74
CA ALA A 383 16.08 -10.71 20.82
C ALA A 383 14.92 -11.70 21.14
N LEU A 384 13.78 -11.19 21.61
CA LEU A 384 12.52 -11.96 21.69
C LEU A 384 11.80 -11.92 20.33
N GLY A 385 11.77 -10.76 19.67
CA GLY A 385 11.15 -10.61 18.36
C GLY A 385 11.81 -11.47 17.27
N ARG A 386 13.15 -11.56 17.24
CA ARG A 386 13.91 -12.43 16.31
C ARG A 386 13.66 -13.94 16.48
N ARG A 387 12.90 -14.39 17.48
CA ARG A 387 12.48 -15.79 17.63
C ARG A 387 11.26 -16.16 16.80
N PHE A 388 10.48 -15.16 16.39
CA PHE A 388 9.31 -15.32 15.54
C PHE A 388 9.71 -15.94 14.19
N ALA A 389 9.18 -17.10 13.89
CA ALA A 389 9.47 -17.90 12.70
C ALA A 389 8.38 -17.75 11.61
N GLY A 390 7.47 -16.78 11.77
CA GLY A 390 6.42 -16.50 10.80
C GLY A 390 5.31 -17.55 10.73
N THR A 391 5.13 -18.38 11.77
CA THR A 391 4.05 -19.37 11.79
C THR A 391 2.68 -18.70 11.85
N HIS A 392 1.64 -19.35 11.30
CA HIS A 392 0.28 -18.81 11.33
C HIS A 392 -0.55 -19.36 12.48
N GLY A 393 -1.53 -18.57 12.91
CA GLY A 393 -2.58 -18.99 13.81
C GLY A 393 -3.35 -20.21 13.27
N ARG A 394 -3.71 -21.14 14.15
CA ARG A 394 -4.47 -22.34 13.79
C ARG A 394 -5.99 -22.13 13.85
N GLY A 395 -6.44 -20.87 13.93
CA GLY A 395 -7.85 -20.50 14.00
C GLY A 395 -8.44 -20.53 15.42
N THR A 396 -7.59 -20.58 16.45
CA THR A 396 -7.92 -20.56 17.88
C THR A 396 -7.08 -19.47 18.57
N PRO A 397 -7.45 -18.96 19.76
CA PRO A 397 -6.77 -17.82 20.39
C PRO A 397 -5.38 -18.16 20.99
N GLU A 398 -4.99 -19.43 21.01
CA GLU A 398 -3.69 -19.89 21.49
C GLU A 398 -2.58 -19.49 20.51
N LEU A 399 -1.51 -18.89 21.02
CA LEU A 399 -0.39 -18.42 20.21
C LEU A 399 0.55 -19.58 19.85
N PRO A 400 1.04 -19.68 18.60
CA PRO A 400 2.18 -20.53 18.25
C PRO A 400 3.43 -20.21 19.07
N ALA A 401 4.27 -21.23 19.31
CA ALA A 401 5.35 -21.18 20.29
C ALA A 401 6.52 -20.24 19.95
N ASP A 402 6.65 -19.83 18.69
CA ASP A 402 7.65 -18.85 18.22
C ASP A 402 7.18 -17.39 18.37
N TRP A 403 5.89 -17.15 18.58
CA TRP A 403 5.35 -15.80 18.67
C TRP A 403 5.78 -15.11 19.99
N PRO A 404 6.04 -13.79 19.98
CA PRO A 404 6.22 -13.06 21.23
C PRO A 404 4.92 -13.06 22.03
N ALA A 405 4.94 -13.58 23.26
CA ALA A 405 3.79 -13.57 24.15
C ALA A 405 3.43 -12.16 24.65
N ASP A 406 4.40 -11.23 24.64
CA ASP A 406 4.22 -9.85 25.09
C ASP A 406 5.02 -8.84 24.26
N VAL A 407 4.74 -7.56 24.56
CA VAL A 407 5.20 -6.40 23.80
C VAL A 407 6.72 -6.17 23.82
N ARG A 408 7.51 -6.89 24.63
CA ARG A 408 8.98 -6.89 24.57
C ARG A 408 9.52 -7.50 23.26
N GLY A 409 8.70 -8.25 22.51
CA GLY A 409 9.02 -8.67 21.15
C GLY A 409 8.66 -7.66 20.05
N ALA A 410 8.00 -6.55 20.41
CA ALA A 410 7.47 -5.57 19.47
C ALA A 410 8.42 -4.38 19.24
N VAL A 411 8.14 -3.63 18.18
CA VAL A 411 8.54 -2.23 17.98
C VAL A 411 7.29 -1.44 17.63
N PHE A 412 7.35 -0.12 17.73
CA PHE A 412 6.24 0.78 17.40
C PHE A 412 6.58 1.57 16.15
N ARG A 413 5.63 1.62 15.20
CA ARG A 413 5.76 2.20 13.85
C ARG A 413 4.58 3.11 13.53
N GLY A 414 4.75 3.97 12.52
CA GLY A 414 3.81 5.04 12.19
C GLY A 414 3.93 6.21 13.16
N ASP A 415 3.60 7.42 12.68
CA ASP A 415 3.71 8.66 13.43
C ASP A 415 2.42 8.95 14.23
N PRO A 416 2.40 8.88 15.57
CA PRO A 416 1.31 9.40 16.40
C PRO A 416 1.40 10.93 16.59
N LEU A 417 0.31 11.55 17.07
CA LEU A 417 0.18 13.01 17.32
C LEU A 417 1.38 13.68 18.00
N TYR A 418 2.12 12.93 18.83
CA TYR A 418 3.15 13.46 19.72
C TYR A 418 4.58 13.33 19.17
N SER A 419 4.82 12.55 18.11
CA SER A 419 6.16 12.41 17.50
C SER A 419 6.47 13.48 16.44
N ALA A 420 5.54 14.39 16.16
CA ALA A 420 5.77 15.60 15.35
C ALA A 420 6.44 15.35 13.97
N GLY A 421 6.14 14.21 13.33
CA GLY A 421 6.73 13.80 12.05
C GLY A 421 8.06 13.05 12.16
N TYR A 422 8.70 12.92 13.32
CA TYR A 422 10.05 12.35 13.43
C TYR A 422 10.14 10.83 13.23
N LEU A 423 9.01 10.12 13.11
CA LEU A 423 9.02 8.68 12.79
C LEU A 423 8.89 8.39 11.29
N CYS A 424 8.16 9.21 10.52
CA CYS A 424 7.95 8.98 9.09
C CYS A 424 7.55 7.52 8.78
N THR A 425 8.25 6.82 7.87
CA THR A 425 8.11 5.38 7.62
C THR A 425 9.14 4.53 8.37
N SER A 426 10.43 4.90 8.32
CA SER A 426 11.53 4.08 8.85
C SER A 426 11.85 4.28 10.33
N GLY A 427 11.23 5.25 10.99
CA GLY A 427 11.42 5.53 12.41
C GLY A 427 10.73 4.52 13.32
N ARG A 428 11.30 4.33 14.51
CA ARG A 428 11.04 3.19 15.41
C ARG A 428 10.98 3.66 16.87
N CYS A 429 9.88 3.36 17.57
CA CYS A 429 9.75 3.56 19.01
C CYS A 429 9.73 2.24 19.79
N ASP A 430 9.99 2.30 21.09
CA ASP A 430 10.06 1.14 21.98
C ASP A 430 8.93 1.10 23.02
N VAL A 431 8.92 0.08 23.86
CA VAL A 431 7.91 -0.10 24.92
C VAL A 431 7.92 0.98 26.01
N ARG A 432 8.97 1.82 26.10
CA ARG A 432 9.10 2.88 27.12
C ARG A 432 8.54 4.21 26.64
N THR A 433 8.34 4.36 25.33
CA THR A 433 8.04 5.64 24.67
C THR A 433 6.58 5.78 24.22
N VAL A 434 5.75 4.81 24.56
CA VAL A 434 4.37 4.64 24.11
C VAL A 434 3.53 3.97 25.21
N HIS A 435 2.22 4.06 25.09
CA HIS A 435 1.30 3.29 25.94
C HIS A 435 1.24 1.83 25.44
N ALA A 436 2.23 1.03 25.82
CA ALA A 436 2.46 -0.31 25.28
C ALA A 436 1.38 -1.37 25.65
N ASP A 437 0.46 -1.03 26.54
CA ASP A 437 -0.68 -1.86 26.98
C ASP A 437 -2.02 -1.12 26.76
N ARG A 438 -3.12 -1.59 27.36
CA ARG A 438 -4.49 -1.07 27.19
C ARG A 438 -4.58 0.44 27.42
N HIS A 439 -4.92 1.19 26.37
CA HIS A 439 -5.12 2.64 26.44
C HIS A 439 -6.36 3.10 25.62
N PRO A 440 -7.04 4.22 25.99
CA PRO A 440 -8.11 4.81 25.17
C PRO A 440 -7.60 5.55 23.94
N GLN A 441 -6.32 5.94 23.90
CA GLN A 441 -5.67 6.36 22.66
C GLN A 441 -5.47 5.16 21.73
N GLU A 442 -5.37 5.42 20.44
CA GLU A 442 -5.76 4.44 19.42
C GLU A 442 -4.59 3.53 19.01
N THR A 443 -4.23 2.62 19.93
CA THR A 443 -3.31 1.49 19.70
C THR A 443 -3.75 0.66 18.49
N CYS A 444 -2.91 0.58 17.46
CA CYS A 444 -3.26 -0.09 16.20
C CYS A 444 -2.52 -1.43 16.02
N TRP A 445 -2.91 -2.18 15.00
CA TRP A 445 -2.46 -3.54 14.69
C TRP A 445 -2.76 -3.93 13.24
N ARG A 446 -1.74 -4.40 12.52
CA ARG A 446 -1.88 -4.96 11.18
C ARG A 446 -1.39 -6.41 11.20
N ALA A 447 -2.29 -7.36 10.97
CA ALA A 447 -1.95 -8.77 10.81
C ALA A 447 -1.50 -9.05 9.36
N ALA A 448 -0.72 -10.11 9.19
CA ALA A 448 -0.26 -10.62 7.90
C ALA A 448 -0.52 -12.13 7.76
N ARG A 449 -0.37 -12.67 6.56
CA ARG A 449 -0.24 -14.10 6.29
C ARG A 449 0.63 -14.28 5.05
N THR A 450 1.62 -15.16 5.12
CA THR A 450 2.52 -15.47 4.01
C THR A 450 1.69 -15.98 2.81
N ALA A 451 2.04 -15.53 1.60
CA ALA A 451 1.29 -15.87 0.40
C ALA A 451 1.42 -17.37 0.08
N PRO A 452 0.34 -18.05 -0.33
CA PRO A 452 0.43 -19.45 -0.77
C PRO A 452 1.30 -19.60 -2.02
N ALA A 453 2.29 -20.49 -1.95
CA ALA A 453 3.10 -20.84 -3.11
C ALA A 453 2.23 -21.52 -4.19
N GLY A 454 2.46 -21.18 -5.46
CA GLY A 454 1.70 -21.73 -6.60
C GLY A 454 0.49 -20.89 -7.05
N ASP A 455 0.29 -19.69 -6.49
CA ASP A 455 -0.56 -18.66 -7.10
C ASP A 455 0.27 -17.90 -8.17
N THR A 456 -0.05 -18.06 -9.45
CA THR A 456 0.75 -17.51 -10.56
C THR A 456 0.49 -16.03 -10.82
N ILE A 457 -0.54 -15.44 -10.22
CA ILE A 457 -0.81 -13.99 -10.25
C ILE A 457 0.07 -13.25 -9.23
N ALA A 458 0.84 -13.98 -8.42
CA ALA A 458 1.64 -13.49 -7.31
C ALA A 458 3.11 -13.16 -7.67
N GLU A 459 3.50 -13.22 -8.94
CA GLU A 459 4.91 -13.00 -9.32
C GLU A 459 5.37 -11.54 -9.12
N GLY A 460 6.65 -11.39 -8.78
CA GLY A 460 7.22 -10.16 -8.22
C GLY A 460 7.18 -8.95 -9.15
N THR A 461 6.70 -7.81 -8.64
CA THR A 461 6.51 -6.58 -9.43
C THR A 461 7.86 -5.97 -9.87
N PRO A 462 8.15 -5.88 -11.19
CA PRO A 462 9.40 -5.31 -11.67
C PRO A 462 9.39 -3.78 -11.54
N ALA A 463 10.44 -3.20 -10.97
CA ALA A 463 10.69 -1.77 -11.07
C ALA A 463 11.13 -1.42 -12.51
N ARG A 464 10.28 -0.71 -13.27
CA ARG A 464 10.48 -0.37 -14.70
C ARG A 464 11.89 0.11 -15.04
N PHE A 465 12.48 0.94 -14.16
CA PHE A 465 13.86 1.41 -14.28
C PHE A 465 14.62 1.19 -12.99
N ASN A 466 15.86 0.74 -13.09
CA ASN A 466 16.78 0.59 -11.97
C ASN A 466 17.81 1.73 -12.04
N ARG A 467 17.78 2.65 -11.07
CA ARG A 467 18.66 3.84 -11.06
C ARG A 467 20.16 3.53 -10.87
N SER A 468 20.51 2.30 -10.49
CA SER A 468 21.91 1.80 -10.52
C SER A 468 22.37 1.36 -11.91
N ILE A 469 21.45 1.09 -12.84
CA ILE A 469 21.74 0.75 -14.23
C ILE A 469 21.86 2.05 -15.05
N ARG A 470 22.56 1.98 -16.19
CA ARG A 470 22.52 2.99 -17.24
C ARG A 470 21.83 2.38 -18.45
N HIS A 471 20.66 2.89 -18.78
CA HIS A 471 19.87 2.40 -19.89
C HIS A 471 20.45 3.00 -21.19
N SER A 472 21.01 2.16 -22.05
CA SER A 472 21.58 2.62 -23.33
C SER A 472 20.49 3.13 -24.25
N VAL A 473 20.61 4.36 -24.74
CA VAL A 473 19.76 4.88 -25.81
C VAL A 473 20.24 4.30 -27.13
N ALA A 474 19.38 3.55 -27.81
CA ALA A 474 19.72 2.94 -29.09
C ALA A 474 19.98 4.00 -30.15
N ARG A 475 20.97 3.75 -31.03
CA ARG A 475 21.18 4.56 -32.22
C ARG A 475 20.17 4.16 -33.29
N LEU A 476 19.37 5.11 -33.76
CA LEU A 476 18.33 4.90 -34.76
C LEU A 476 18.99 4.71 -36.14
N GLY A 477 18.51 3.72 -36.91
CA GLY A 477 19.06 3.39 -38.23
C GLY A 477 18.72 4.39 -39.34
N ARG A 478 17.78 5.30 -39.07
CA ARG A 478 17.40 6.46 -39.87
C ARG A 478 17.08 7.63 -38.93
N PRO A 479 17.26 8.90 -39.32
CA PRO A 479 16.67 10.03 -38.60
C PRO A 479 15.16 9.87 -38.54
N VAL A 480 14.54 10.26 -37.42
CA VAL A 480 13.09 10.33 -37.27
C VAL A 480 12.58 11.69 -37.74
N ARG A 481 11.44 11.70 -38.42
CA ARG A 481 10.62 12.88 -38.73
C ARG A 481 9.64 13.11 -37.59
N CYS A 482 9.38 14.36 -37.23
CA CYS A 482 8.25 14.65 -36.36
C CYS A 482 7.01 14.85 -37.23
N ASP A 483 6.28 13.77 -37.50
CA ASP A 483 5.01 13.81 -38.26
C ASP A 483 3.84 13.09 -37.56
N GLY A 484 4.12 12.36 -36.47
CA GLY A 484 3.12 11.67 -35.67
C GLY A 484 2.67 10.31 -36.25
N ALA A 485 3.34 9.76 -37.26
CA ALA A 485 3.07 8.41 -37.77
C ALA A 485 3.65 7.31 -36.88
N LEU A 486 4.82 7.55 -36.27
CA LEU A 486 5.61 6.62 -35.45
C LEU A 486 6.14 5.35 -36.16
N ASP A 487 6.00 5.20 -37.48
CA ASP A 487 6.49 4.02 -38.22
C ASP A 487 8.02 3.92 -38.30
N GLU A 488 8.72 4.99 -37.96
CA GLU A 488 10.18 5.05 -37.93
C GLU A 488 10.79 4.45 -36.65
N TRP A 489 9.96 4.14 -35.64
CA TRP A 489 10.37 3.60 -34.35
C TRP A 489 10.33 2.06 -34.28
N GLY A 490 11.20 1.50 -33.43
CA GLY A 490 11.19 0.08 -33.06
C GLY A 490 10.34 -0.18 -31.80
N GLU A 491 10.79 -1.10 -30.96
CA GLU A 491 10.15 -1.35 -29.65
C GLU A 491 10.19 -0.10 -28.75
N PRO A 492 9.12 0.16 -27.96
CA PRO A 492 9.09 1.28 -27.02
C PRO A 492 10.09 1.09 -25.88
N LEU A 493 10.65 2.20 -25.38
CA LEU A 493 11.45 2.24 -24.15
C LEU A 493 10.62 1.75 -22.94
N ALA A 494 9.34 2.09 -22.92
CA ALA A 494 8.40 1.65 -21.90
C ALA A 494 6.97 1.63 -22.45
N THR A 495 6.14 0.73 -21.92
CA THR A 495 4.69 0.88 -21.97
C THR A 495 4.19 1.22 -20.56
N ILE A 496 3.10 1.97 -20.49
CA ILE A 496 2.37 2.32 -19.27
C ILE A 496 0.92 1.85 -19.51
N LYS A 497 0.55 0.66 -19.03
CA LYS A 497 -0.76 0.03 -19.32
C LYS A 497 -1.41 -0.74 -18.16
N ALA A 498 -0.77 -0.76 -17.00
CA ALA A 498 -1.19 -1.53 -15.82
C ALA A 498 -0.98 -0.68 -14.54
N ALA A 499 -1.47 -1.11 -13.38
CA ALA A 499 -1.35 -0.27 -12.18
C ALA A 499 0.09 -0.22 -11.65
N GLU A 500 0.84 -1.32 -11.75
CA GLU A 500 2.28 -1.40 -11.45
C GLU A 500 3.12 -0.43 -12.28
N ASP A 501 2.63 -0.08 -13.47
CA ASP A 501 3.19 0.83 -14.45
C ASP A 501 2.91 2.33 -14.13
N VAL A 502 1.83 2.63 -13.40
CA VAL A 502 1.35 4.00 -13.16
C VAL A 502 2.15 4.70 -12.06
N TYR A 503 2.54 5.95 -12.30
CA TYR A 503 3.08 6.86 -11.29
C TYR A 503 2.43 8.24 -11.42
N PRO A 504 2.31 9.04 -10.34
CA PRO A 504 2.63 8.71 -8.94
C PRO A 504 1.70 7.64 -8.36
N LEU A 505 2.16 6.94 -7.32
CA LEU A 505 1.44 5.80 -6.71
C LEU A 505 0.00 6.14 -6.28
N GLN A 506 -0.20 7.37 -5.80
CA GLN A 506 -1.51 7.84 -5.34
C GLN A 506 -2.59 7.69 -6.43
N ASN A 507 -2.24 7.99 -7.69
CA ASN A 507 -3.16 7.95 -8.82
C ASN A 507 -3.62 6.51 -9.17
N ARG A 508 -3.02 5.46 -8.57
CA ARG A 508 -3.44 4.05 -8.75
C ARG A 508 -4.72 3.69 -7.98
N VAL A 509 -4.95 4.28 -6.80
CA VAL A 509 -6.00 3.82 -5.85
C VAL A 509 -6.59 4.93 -4.98
N PHE A 510 -5.87 6.05 -4.78
CA PHE A 510 -6.18 7.05 -3.77
C PHE A 510 -6.50 8.42 -4.38
N VAL A 511 -7.73 8.87 -4.19
CA VAL A 511 -8.11 10.28 -4.37
C VAL A 511 -7.38 11.13 -3.33
N LEU A 512 -6.65 12.15 -3.79
CA LEU A 512 -5.93 13.13 -2.96
C LEU A 512 -6.08 14.53 -3.56
N TYR A 513 -5.64 15.57 -2.85
CA TYR A 513 -5.86 17.00 -3.13
C TYR A 513 -5.56 17.51 -4.56
N HIS A 514 -4.90 16.72 -5.42
CA HIS A 514 -4.55 17.07 -6.80
C HIS A 514 -4.95 16.00 -7.84
N CYS A 515 -5.76 15.01 -7.45
CA CYS A 515 -6.18 13.89 -8.29
C CYS A 515 -7.67 13.68 -8.05
N LYS A 516 -8.51 14.00 -9.05
CA LYS A 516 -9.99 13.97 -8.93
C LYS A 516 -10.50 12.53 -8.86
N ASP A 517 -9.92 11.65 -9.66
CA ASP A 517 -10.28 10.24 -9.82
C ASP A 517 -9.01 9.36 -9.91
N PRO A 518 -9.02 8.13 -9.37
CA PRO A 518 -7.94 7.17 -9.58
C PRO A 518 -8.02 6.57 -11.00
N TRP A 519 -6.85 6.23 -11.55
CA TRP A 519 -6.66 5.57 -12.85
C TRP A 519 -7.52 4.31 -12.97
N ARG A 520 -8.35 4.24 -14.03
CA ARG A 520 -9.40 3.23 -14.17
C ARG A 520 -9.00 2.07 -15.08
N GLY A 521 -8.04 2.27 -15.97
CA GLY A 521 -7.50 1.24 -16.86
C GLY A 521 -6.70 1.80 -18.04
N PRO A 522 -6.18 0.95 -18.95
CA PRO A 522 -5.42 1.42 -20.12
C PRO A 522 -6.27 2.18 -21.14
N ASP A 523 -7.60 2.01 -21.10
CA ASP A 523 -8.57 2.70 -21.95
C ASP A 523 -8.97 4.08 -21.38
N ASP A 524 -8.60 4.36 -20.12
CA ASP A 524 -8.78 5.63 -19.40
C ASP A 524 -7.61 6.55 -19.78
N ILE A 525 -6.39 6.16 -19.40
CA ILE A 525 -5.15 6.66 -20.03
C ILE A 525 -4.07 5.56 -20.07
N SER A 526 -3.35 5.45 -21.19
CA SER A 526 -2.14 4.60 -21.30
C SER A 526 -1.12 5.22 -22.24
N ALA A 527 0.16 4.82 -22.15
CA ALA A 527 1.20 5.37 -23.01
C ALA A 527 2.23 4.33 -23.46
N LYS A 528 2.58 4.31 -24.75
CA LYS A 528 3.85 3.76 -25.24
C LYS A 528 4.84 4.92 -25.36
N VAL A 529 6.02 4.78 -24.77
CA VAL A 529 7.03 5.84 -24.68
C VAL A 529 8.30 5.39 -25.39
N TYR A 530 8.89 6.26 -26.20
CA TYR A 530 10.02 5.98 -27.07
C TYR A 530 11.13 7.01 -26.85
N LEU A 531 12.39 6.57 -26.93
CA LEU A 531 13.59 7.40 -26.72
C LEU A 531 14.72 6.88 -27.61
N GLY A 532 15.31 7.74 -28.43
CA GLY A 532 16.32 7.34 -29.42
C GLY A 532 17.26 8.47 -29.81
N SER A 533 18.31 8.19 -30.57
CA SER A 533 19.21 9.21 -31.12
C SER A 533 19.81 8.77 -32.46
N ASP A 534 20.00 9.68 -33.40
CA ASP A 534 20.76 9.46 -34.65
C ASP A 534 22.28 9.74 -34.49
N GLY A 535 22.67 10.43 -33.41
CA GLY A 535 24.00 10.95 -33.13
C GLY A 535 24.10 12.49 -33.17
N GLU A 536 23.10 13.18 -33.72
CA GLU A 536 22.99 14.65 -33.80
C GLU A 536 21.85 15.21 -32.95
N ALA A 537 20.75 14.46 -32.80
CA ALA A 537 19.59 14.78 -31.98
C ALA A 537 19.21 13.64 -31.02
N LEU A 538 18.59 14.00 -29.90
CA LEU A 538 17.78 13.11 -29.08
C LEU A 538 16.34 13.19 -29.59
N TYR A 539 15.70 12.04 -29.76
CA TYR A 539 14.30 11.93 -30.13
C TYR A 539 13.50 11.39 -28.96
N VAL A 540 12.36 12.01 -28.70
CA VAL A 540 11.36 11.56 -27.72
C VAL A 540 10.04 11.43 -28.46
N ALA A 541 9.36 10.30 -28.29
CA ALA A 541 8.00 10.13 -28.82
C ALA A 541 7.10 9.37 -27.85
N ALA A 542 5.79 9.54 -28.01
CA ALA A 542 4.80 8.76 -27.29
C ALA A 542 3.53 8.55 -28.11
N ALA A 543 2.92 7.38 -27.98
CA ALA A 543 1.52 7.15 -28.32
C ALA A 543 0.74 7.05 -27.02
N VAL A 544 -0.09 8.05 -26.72
CA VAL A 544 -0.93 8.11 -25.52
C VAL A 544 -2.35 7.74 -25.92
N THR A 545 -2.92 6.72 -25.31
CA THR A 545 -4.37 6.48 -25.35
C THR A 545 -5.01 7.39 -24.31
N ASP A 546 -6.00 8.21 -24.69
CA ASP A 546 -6.84 9.01 -23.79
C ASP A 546 -8.24 9.17 -24.43
N ASP A 547 -9.32 9.14 -23.66
CA ASP A 547 -10.67 9.20 -24.25
C ASP A 547 -11.06 10.60 -24.78
N ARG A 548 -10.42 11.66 -24.29
CA ARG A 548 -10.82 13.08 -24.49
C ARG A 548 -9.64 14.07 -24.45
N HIS A 549 -9.00 14.29 -25.59
CA HIS A 549 -7.97 15.32 -25.71
C HIS A 549 -8.56 16.75 -25.75
N ALA A 550 -8.41 17.52 -24.67
CA ALA A 550 -8.79 18.93 -24.56
C ALA A 550 -7.67 19.80 -23.95
N ASN A 551 -6.97 20.58 -24.78
CA ASN A 551 -6.05 21.62 -24.32
C ASN A 551 -6.33 23.00 -24.93
N THR A 552 -6.91 23.89 -24.11
CA THR A 552 -7.23 25.29 -24.46
C THR A 552 -6.14 26.28 -24.04
N ASN A 553 -5.12 25.81 -23.32
CA ASN A 553 -4.10 26.65 -22.68
C ASN A 553 -3.01 27.10 -23.66
N ARG A 554 -2.15 28.03 -23.21
CA ARG A 554 -1.01 28.60 -23.95
C ARG A 554 0.15 28.87 -23.00
N GLY A 555 1.38 28.92 -23.53
CA GLY A 555 2.58 29.31 -22.75
C GLY A 555 2.87 28.35 -21.60
N ASP A 556 3.20 28.90 -20.43
CA ASP A 556 3.38 28.14 -19.17
C ASP A 556 2.10 27.40 -18.74
N GLY A 557 0.94 27.90 -19.16
CA GLY A 557 -0.33 27.21 -18.98
C GLY A 557 -0.47 25.91 -19.77
N VAL A 558 0.38 25.62 -20.77
CA VAL A 558 0.15 24.48 -21.69
C VAL A 558 0.10 23.13 -20.96
N ALA A 559 0.89 22.96 -19.90
CA ALA A 559 0.84 21.80 -18.99
C ALA A 559 -0.28 21.93 -17.94
N ARG A 560 -1.49 22.36 -18.37
CA ARG A 560 -2.74 22.37 -17.59
C ARG A 560 -3.91 21.65 -18.26
N GLY A 561 -3.77 21.28 -19.53
CA GLY A 561 -4.61 20.27 -20.19
C GLY A 561 -3.71 19.23 -20.87
N ASP A 562 -4.28 18.40 -21.74
CA ASP A 562 -3.60 17.23 -22.31
C ASP A 562 -2.28 17.59 -23.00
N SER A 563 -1.21 16.97 -22.52
CA SER A 563 0.15 17.32 -22.90
C SER A 563 1.18 16.28 -22.46
N LEU A 564 2.25 16.15 -23.23
CA LEU A 564 3.50 15.52 -22.83
C LEU A 564 4.40 16.59 -22.20
N GLN A 565 4.64 16.52 -20.89
CA GLN A 565 5.73 17.25 -20.24
C GLN A 565 6.94 16.33 -20.06
N MET A 566 8.15 16.81 -20.33
CA MET A 566 9.39 16.06 -20.12
C MET A 566 10.44 16.87 -19.37
N GLY A 567 11.22 16.16 -18.57
CA GLY A 567 12.38 16.68 -17.85
C GLY A 567 13.64 15.94 -18.26
N LEU A 568 14.68 16.67 -18.64
CA LEU A 568 16.00 16.14 -18.97
C LEU A 568 17.06 16.85 -18.13
N VAL A 569 17.88 16.09 -17.40
CA VAL A 569 19.00 16.64 -16.60
C VAL A 569 20.34 16.11 -17.12
N THR A 570 21.18 17.04 -17.59
CA THR A 570 22.51 16.73 -18.14
C THR A 570 23.50 16.31 -17.04
N SER A 571 24.64 15.73 -17.45
CA SER A 571 25.79 15.45 -16.56
C SER A 571 26.32 16.69 -15.82
N LYS A 572 26.09 17.89 -16.37
CA LYS A 572 26.50 19.20 -15.81
C LYS A 572 25.47 19.79 -14.85
N GLY A 573 24.32 19.13 -14.64
CA GLY A 573 23.24 19.60 -13.77
C GLY A 573 22.26 20.58 -14.44
N VAL A 574 22.46 20.99 -15.69
CA VAL A 574 21.46 21.76 -16.47
C VAL A 574 20.21 20.91 -16.62
N HIS A 575 19.07 21.46 -16.18
CA HIS A 575 17.74 20.84 -16.31
C HIS A 575 16.94 21.56 -17.41
N TRP A 576 16.51 20.78 -18.41
CA TRP A 576 15.56 21.19 -19.43
C TRP A 576 14.19 20.67 -19.04
N ASN A 577 13.19 21.55 -19.00
CA ASN A 577 11.80 21.20 -18.72
C ASN A 577 10.93 21.75 -19.85
N LEU A 578 10.33 20.85 -20.62
CA LEU A 578 9.59 21.16 -21.84
C LEU A 578 8.19 20.55 -21.76
N ALA A 579 7.18 21.20 -22.35
CA ALA A 579 5.91 20.55 -22.64
C ALA A 579 5.50 20.73 -24.10
N LEU A 580 4.88 19.69 -24.65
CA LEU A 580 4.39 19.59 -26.01
C LEU A 580 2.91 19.21 -25.97
N ALA A 581 2.06 19.94 -26.68
CA ALA A 581 0.61 19.73 -26.71
C ALA A 581 0.01 20.03 -28.10
N LEU A 582 -1.13 19.41 -28.40
CA LEU A 582 -2.03 19.87 -29.46
C LEU A 582 -3.05 20.82 -28.83
N THR A 583 -3.08 22.07 -29.29
CA THR A 583 -4.03 23.10 -28.81
C THR A 583 -5.02 23.49 -29.91
N ALA A 584 -6.03 24.28 -29.56
CA ALA A 584 -6.95 24.91 -30.52
C ALA A 584 -6.29 25.82 -31.59
N ASN A 585 -4.97 26.05 -31.52
CA ASN A 585 -4.18 26.80 -32.52
C ASN A 585 -3.15 25.92 -33.25
N GLY A 586 -3.24 24.60 -33.09
CA GLY A 586 -2.21 23.64 -33.53
C GLY A 586 -1.21 23.28 -32.42
N VAL A 587 -0.09 22.69 -32.83
CA VAL A 587 0.97 22.20 -31.95
C VAL A 587 1.65 23.34 -31.20
N ALA A 588 1.83 23.16 -29.89
CA ALA A 588 2.53 24.11 -29.02
C ALA A 588 3.66 23.40 -28.25
N LEU A 589 4.90 23.85 -28.46
CA LEU A 589 6.07 23.52 -27.65
C LEU A 589 6.36 24.69 -26.70
N HIS A 590 6.53 24.41 -25.42
CA HIS A 590 6.91 25.40 -24.39
C HIS A 590 8.10 24.90 -23.57
N GLN A 591 8.96 25.84 -23.14
CA GLN A 591 10.11 25.60 -22.28
C GLN A 591 9.93 26.35 -20.95
N PHE A 592 9.82 25.60 -19.86
CA PHE A 592 9.76 26.12 -18.50
C PHE A 592 11.15 26.39 -17.93
N GLU A 593 12.12 25.52 -18.23
CA GLU A 593 13.49 25.59 -17.72
C GLU A 593 14.47 25.12 -18.80
N GLY A 594 15.67 25.71 -18.81
CA GLY A 594 16.73 25.41 -19.77
C GLY A 594 17.82 26.48 -19.77
N ASP A 595 18.88 26.28 -20.57
CA ASP A 595 19.97 27.24 -20.75
C ASP A 595 19.76 28.07 -22.03
N GLY A 596 18.97 29.14 -21.91
CA GLY A 596 18.55 29.98 -23.03
C GLY A 596 17.51 29.32 -23.96
N GLU A 597 17.21 29.97 -25.09
CA GLU A 597 16.12 29.60 -26.02
C GLU A 597 16.56 28.68 -27.18
N ALA A 598 17.81 28.20 -27.18
CA ALA A 598 18.35 27.44 -28.32
C ALA A 598 17.53 26.20 -28.67
N VAL A 599 16.93 25.55 -27.66
CA VAL A 599 16.07 24.38 -27.81
C VAL A 599 14.78 24.71 -28.56
N VAL A 600 13.96 25.65 -28.06
CA VAL A 600 12.66 26.00 -28.69
C VAL A 600 12.78 26.63 -30.08
N ARG A 601 13.98 27.08 -30.47
CA ARG A 601 14.27 27.60 -31.82
C ARG A 601 14.82 26.56 -32.80
N ALA A 602 15.29 25.40 -32.32
CA ALA A 602 15.96 24.37 -33.14
C ALA A 602 15.35 22.96 -33.00
N ALA A 603 14.36 22.79 -32.11
CA ALA A 603 13.56 21.59 -32.02
C ALA A 603 12.58 21.49 -33.20
N ASP A 604 12.28 20.26 -33.59
CA ASP A 604 11.18 19.91 -34.51
C ASP A 604 10.17 19.05 -33.74
N CYS A 605 8.87 19.20 -34.00
CA CYS A 605 7.84 18.55 -33.20
C CYS A 605 6.48 18.39 -33.90
N ALA A 606 5.77 17.34 -33.53
CA ALA A 606 4.40 17.07 -33.99
C ALA A 606 3.54 16.54 -32.83
N VAL A 607 2.25 16.87 -32.88
CA VAL A 607 1.22 16.19 -32.08
C VAL A 607 0.02 15.93 -32.98
N VAL A 608 -0.36 14.65 -33.10
CA VAL A 608 -1.43 14.18 -33.98
C VAL A 608 -2.43 13.37 -33.16
N ARG A 609 -3.66 13.85 -33.09
CA ARG A 609 -4.79 13.14 -32.48
C ARG A 609 -5.47 12.23 -33.53
N ASP A 610 -5.83 11.04 -33.09
CA ASP A 610 -6.68 10.08 -33.81
C ASP A 610 -7.90 9.79 -32.93
N ASP A 611 -8.96 10.57 -33.12
CA ASP A 611 -10.20 10.47 -32.33
C ASP A 611 -11.00 9.18 -32.57
N LYS A 612 -10.66 8.40 -33.60
CA LYS A 612 -11.27 7.08 -33.84
C LYS A 612 -10.55 5.99 -33.05
N ALA A 613 -9.24 6.13 -32.86
CA ALA A 613 -8.44 5.23 -32.04
C ALA A 613 -8.38 5.67 -30.56
N SER A 614 -8.84 6.88 -30.23
CA SER A 614 -8.61 7.56 -28.94
C SER A 614 -7.13 7.66 -28.59
N ILE A 615 -6.29 7.98 -29.58
CA ILE A 615 -4.81 8.04 -29.41
C ILE A 615 -4.26 9.40 -29.84
N THR A 616 -3.52 10.04 -28.94
CA THR A 616 -2.71 11.23 -29.19
C THR A 616 -1.24 10.84 -29.34
N ARG A 617 -0.66 11.05 -30.53
CA ARG A 617 0.75 10.74 -30.84
C ARG A 617 1.58 12.01 -30.77
N TYR A 618 2.65 11.99 -29.98
CA TYR A 618 3.57 13.10 -29.72
C TYR A 618 4.96 12.74 -30.23
N GLU A 619 5.64 13.67 -30.92
CA GLU A 619 7.05 13.54 -31.31
C GLU A 619 7.81 14.84 -31.11
N LEU A 620 9.05 14.73 -30.62
CA LEU A 620 9.96 15.85 -30.41
C LEU A 620 11.41 15.45 -30.75
N ARG A 621 12.03 16.21 -31.64
CA ARG A 621 13.45 16.16 -31.98
C ARG A 621 14.19 17.28 -31.27
N LEU A 622 15.19 16.93 -30.45
CA LEU A 622 16.03 17.86 -29.70
C LEU A 622 17.49 17.75 -30.16
N PRO A 623 18.04 18.72 -30.91
CA PRO A 623 19.46 18.70 -31.29
C PRO A 623 20.36 18.60 -30.05
N LEU A 624 21.28 17.63 -30.01
CA LEU A 624 22.11 17.35 -28.84
C LEU A 624 22.92 18.57 -28.40
N ALA A 625 23.44 19.33 -29.37
CA ALA A 625 24.16 20.58 -29.14
C ALA A 625 23.29 21.67 -28.47
N ALA A 626 21.98 21.73 -28.76
CA ALA A 626 21.07 22.70 -28.16
C ALA A 626 20.71 22.34 -26.72
N ILE A 627 20.61 21.04 -26.38
CA ILE A 627 20.41 20.56 -24.99
C ILE A 627 21.73 20.39 -24.21
N GLY A 628 22.88 20.70 -24.82
CA GLY A 628 24.20 20.67 -24.16
C GLY A 628 24.79 19.27 -23.94
N LEU A 629 24.32 18.26 -24.68
CA LEU A 629 24.77 16.87 -24.68
C LEU A 629 25.61 16.51 -25.93
N LYS A 630 26.26 15.34 -25.90
CA LYS A 630 26.93 14.69 -27.04
C LYS A 630 26.97 13.17 -26.88
N GLY A 631 27.31 12.45 -27.95
CA GLY A 631 27.45 10.99 -27.94
C GLY A 631 28.40 10.49 -26.84
N GLY A 632 27.99 9.43 -26.14
CA GLY A 632 28.71 8.86 -25.00
C GLY A 632 28.52 9.56 -23.65
N GLU A 633 27.68 10.61 -23.53
CA GLU A 633 27.35 11.24 -22.24
C GLU A 633 26.13 10.62 -21.54
N GLU A 634 26.13 10.72 -20.21
CA GLU A 634 25.04 10.29 -19.34
C GLU A 634 24.08 11.45 -19.01
N PHE A 635 22.78 11.19 -19.11
CA PHE A 635 21.72 12.12 -18.72
C PHE A 635 20.63 11.42 -17.90
N GLY A 636 19.81 12.19 -17.20
CA GLY A 636 18.56 11.71 -16.60
C GLY A 636 17.39 12.19 -17.43
N PHE A 637 16.39 11.34 -17.67
CA PHE A 637 15.20 11.71 -18.44
C PHE A 637 13.92 11.15 -17.80
N ASN A 638 12.85 11.92 -17.87
CA ASN A 638 11.52 11.54 -17.39
C ASN A 638 10.43 12.24 -18.23
N ALA A 639 9.25 11.63 -18.28
CA ALA A 639 8.07 12.14 -19.00
C ALA A 639 6.81 11.99 -18.15
N VAL A 640 5.91 12.96 -18.26
CA VAL A 640 4.56 13.00 -17.68
C VAL A 640 3.57 13.19 -18.82
N PHE A 641 2.48 12.43 -18.78
CA PHE A 641 1.32 12.58 -19.65
C PHE A 641 0.17 13.08 -18.78
N PHE A 642 -0.30 14.27 -19.09
CA PHE A 642 -1.42 14.93 -18.42
C PHE A 642 -2.74 14.65 -19.14
N ASP A 643 -3.84 14.79 -18.38
CA ASP A 643 -5.16 14.19 -18.65
C ASP A 643 -6.27 15.16 -18.19
N ASP A 644 -7.05 15.78 -19.12
CA ASP A 644 -8.08 16.79 -18.82
C ASP A 644 -9.33 16.71 -19.72
N ASP A 645 -10.28 15.80 -19.40
CA ASP A 645 -11.56 15.60 -20.12
C ASP A 645 -12.41 16.86 -20.44
N ASP A 646 -12.24 17.93 -19.65
CA ASP A 646 -13.22 19.02 -19.52
C ASP A 646 -12.63 20.44 -19.58
N GLY A 647 -11.30 20.58 -19.61
CA GLY A 647 -10.63 21.88 -19.70
C GLY A 647 -10.68 22.69 -18.40
N HIS A 648 -11.02 22.06 -17.26
CA HIS A 648 -10.93 22.67 -15.93
C HIS A 648 -9.68 22.22 -15.16
N GLY A 649 -8.66 21.76 -15.87
CA GLY A 649 -7.38 21.38 -15.32
C GLY A 649 -7.35 19.93 -14.90
N HIS A 650 -6.23 19.26 -15.21
CA HIS A 650 -5.93 17.84 -15.00
C HIS A 650 -6.83 17.10 -14.01
N ARG A 651 -7.48 16.02 -14.46
CA ARG A 651 -8.16 15.09 -13.56
C ARG A 651 -7.15 14.20 -12.84
N HIS A 652 -6.22 13.63 -13.60
CA HIS A 652 -5.05 12.95 -13.07
C HIS A 652 -3.83 13.12 -13.99
N TRP A 653 -2.81 12.26 -13.85
CA TRP A 653 -1.68 12.15 -14.78
C TRP A 653 -0.95 10.83 -14.58
N ILE A 654 -0.23 10.38 -15.61
CA ILE A 654 0.70 9.24 -15.53
C ILE A 654 2.13 9.68 -15.86
N GLN A 655 3.16 9.10 -15.24
CA GLN A 655 4.56 9.43 -15.54
C GLN A 655 5.46 8.20 -15.68
N LEU A 656 6.47 8.34 -16.55
CA LEU A 656 7.44 7.30 -16.92
C LEU A 656 8.23 6.79 -15.70
N ALA A 657 8.56 7.69 -14.78
CA ALA A 657 9.09 7.40 -13.45
C ALA A 657 8.74 8.53 -12.46
N PRO A 658 8.83 8.34 -11.13
CA PRO A 658 8.55 9.40 -10.17
C PRO A 658 9.49 10.62 -10.29
N GLY A 659 8.96 11.82 -10.00
CA GLY A 659 9.77 13.00 -9.67
C GLY A 659 9.81 14.13 -10.69
N LEU A 660 9.08 14.05 -11.80
CA LEU A 660 8.82 15.23 -12.66
C LEU A 660 7.59 15.99 -12.13
N ALA A 661 6.45 15.31 -12.06
CA ALA A 661 5.22 15.85 -11.46
C ALA A 661 4.92 15.21 -10.08
N GLY A 662 4.17 15.95 -9.24
CA GLY A 662 3.83 15.53 -7.87
C GLY A 662 4.91 15.80 -6.80
N GLY A 663 5.73 16.84 -7.01
CA GLY A 663 6.89 17.17 -6.16
C GLY A 663 8.20 16.87 -6.90
N ARG A 664 8.79 17.91 -7.51
CA ARG A 664 9.92 17.76 -8.43
C ARG A 664 11.19 17.32 -7.70
N ASN A 665 11.78 16.23 -8.16
CA ASN A 665 13.10 15.76 -7.75
C ASN A 665 13.80 15.10 -8.94
N VAL A 666 14.63 15.88 -9.66
CA VAL A 666 15.39 15.43 -10.84
C VAL A 666 16.34 14.27 -10.55
N GLY A 667 16.73 14.08 -9.28
CA GLY A 667 17.54 12.94 -8.85
C GLY A 667 16.83 11.60 -9.03
N ARG A 668 15.49 11.56 -9.05
CA ARG A 668 14.69 10.34 -9.27
C ARG A 668 14.62 9.91 -10.74
N TYR A 669 15.05 10.74 -11.69
CA TYR A 669 14.93 10.40 -13.11
C TYR A 669 15.78 9.15 -13.45
N PRO A 670 15.23 8.19 -14.23
CA PRO A 670 16.00 7.12 -14.84
C PRO A 670 17.21 7.66 -15.60
N ARG A 671 18.33 6.94 -15.51
CA ARG A 671 19.63 7.37 -16.03
C ARG A 671 19.95 6.65 -17.34
N PHE A 672 20.23 7.44 -18.36
CA PHE A 672 20.43 7.03 -19.73
C PHE A 672 21.84 7.35 -20.20
N LEU A 673 22.38 6.51 -21.08
CA LEU A 673 23.67 6.72 -21.73
C LEU A 673 23.44 6.85 -23.24
N LEU A 674 23.88 7.96 -23.84
CA LEU A 674 23.89 8.10 -25.29
C LEU A 674 24.92 7.16 -25.92
N ALA A 675 24.56 6.54 -27.04
CA ALA A 675 25.54 5.89 -27.92
C ALA A 675 26.63 6.87 -28.40
N LYS A 676 27.74 6.35 -28.91
CA LYS A 676 28.81 7.13 -29.55
C LYS A 676 28.60 7.23 -31.07
#